data_AF-A0A943PZT8-F1
#
_entry.id   AF-A0A943PZT8-F1
#
_cell.length_a   1.000
_cell.length_b   1.000
_cell.length_c   1.000
_cell.angle_alpha   90.00
_cell.angle_beta   90.00
_cell.angle_gamma   90.00
#
_symmetry.space_group_name_H-M   'P 1'
#
loop_
_entity.id
_entity.type
_entity.pdbx_description
1 polymer ?
#
loop_
_entity_poly.entity_id
_entity_poly.type
_entity_poly.pdbx_seq_one_letter_code
_entity_poly.pdbx_strand_id
1 'polypeptide(L)'
;MGVSAVNNFYLNPSSAAKIKGTESTDKPVGTDKKTAKISADKGKISTTRAAGYIAATAIGAAAIGGFLVSKGRHWRIRQLQERISELITKNETAEKSLKNYQKSVEELIDGVTSPEEVKTKILDNLGKKLSEPLNYNPSVPPVLNRNIKKLPPDAIALPERFTPTQNRINMTEIKIPEFKPEQRFDFELPMSSEVKITKEANGKFTPQPLHETTITETYADSVIWDNDKVARDILQNFYDGHGQTLDGVKMSFAPLQNGKYKVRIEGKSTYTPDKAILLGESSKQNDNKAAGNFGEGLKMTVLKILKDSGAESFNVGSDDWKVTWQFISGNLNNKRVLGYKLDKVDKFDGNYIEFETNNRTLLRSLRKTINRFYHSHNTDFKCPDFENNLIGIKILPKDEPGAFYIAGQRYQVADSYEGLKGLTVFLKEKPPAKKGDTIVFDPSRDRTSLNSAHLKSIAKYIAEDPNISKQELVKMIHSLENFWTVSERYNPNEYNFLEGILSGANIRDLHIKFPDKYVARTFYDSLEMLQSLEESGYVVCSRSFSDIGMPNVSDLLNTIRKHKPLNPTDIQKQKLILIKEGVNTFKPYLENKYFKPEELDTKIYIFNREASDESRYYEYTTAEAILDYDHSGETLSKGFWINKDYLDRGSFTEILGTALHELCHKYGGDESSSFSYKLTEIMKELISSGMNDAKGRTQLQQLQKLWDELPKNC
;
A
#
# COMPACT_ATOMS: atom_id res chain seq x y z
N MET A 1 -22.81 22.80 -13.43
CA MET A 1 -24.09 22.12 -13.79
C MET A 1 -23.75 20.64 -13.91
N GLY A 2 -24.10 19.71 -13.04
CA GLY A 2 -25.16 19.64 -12.04
C GLY A 2 -25.97 18.36 -12.31
N VAL A 3 -25.90 17.40 -11.37
CA VAL A 3 -26.96 16.42 -11.02
C VAL A 3 -27.22 15.30 -12.06
N SER A 4 -27.70 14.09 -11.77
CA SER A 4 -27.58 13.07 -10.71
C SER A 4 -28.26 11.79 -11.28
N ALA A 5 -28.44 10.79 -10.40
CA ALA A 5 -29.44 9.71 -10.44
C ALA A 5 -29.04 8.42 -11.20
N VAL A 6 -28.79 7.28 -10.53
CA VAL A 6 -29.58 6.45 -9.59
C VAL A 6 -30.35 5.32 -10.29
N ASN A 7 -30.01 4.11 -9.85
CA ASN A 7 -30.73 2.84 -9.71
C ASN A 7 -32.15 2.62 -10.27
N ASN A 8 -32.33 1.31 -10.51
CA ASN A 8 -33.56 0.50 -10.60
C ASN A 8 -34.11 0.29 -12.02
N PHE A 9 -34.79 -0.80 -12.38
CA PHE A 9 -35.53 -1.84 -11.65
C PHE A 9 -35.51 -3.15 -12.49
N TYR A 10 -35.78 -4.27 -11.81
CA TYR A 10 -36.43 -5.52 -12.25
C TYR A 10 -36.97 -5.61 -13.69
N LEU A 11 -37.02 -6.83 -14.27
CA LEU A 11 -38.27 -7.41 -14.78
C LEU A 11 -38.18 -8.91 -15.13
N ASN A 12 -39.35 -9.54 -14.93
CA ASN A 12 -39.73 -10.95 -15.08
C ASN A 12 -40.09 -11.27 -16.58
N PRO A 13 -40.71 -12.40 -16.94
CA PRO A 13 -40.18 -13.38 -17.89
C PRO A 13 -40.91 -13.42 -19.26
N SER A 14 -40.43 -14.31 -20.13
CA SER A 14 -41.13 -14.96 -21.25
C SER A 14 -41.10 -14.30 -22.64
N SER A 15 -41.26 -15.20 -23.63
CA SER A 15 -41.48 -15.02 -25.07
C SER A 15 -40.23 -14.91 -25.95
N ALA A 16 -39.82 -16.10 -26.40
CA ALA A 16 -38.98 -16.34 -27.55
C ALA A 16 -39.66 -15.89 -28.86
N ALA A 17 -38.88 -15.36 -29.81
CA ALA A 17 -39.07 -15.64 -31.24
C ALA A 17 -37.83 -15.25 -32.05
N LYS A 18 -37.22 -16.28 -32.66
CA LYS A 18 -36.65 -16.39 -34.03
C LYS A 18 -35.65 -15.29 -34.48
N ILE A 19 -34.50 -15.63 -35.06
CA ILE A 19 -34.38 -16.19 -36.43
C ILE A 19 -32.99 -16.86 -36.62
N LYS A 20 -33.03 -18.04 -37.29
CA LYS A 20 -32.11 -18.76 -38.22
C LYS A 20 -30.70 -18.19 -38.47
N GLY A 21 -29.64 -18.96 -38.73
CA GLY A 21 -29.35 -20.39 -39.02
C GLY A 21 -27.80 -20.54 -38.97
N THR A 22 -27.12 -21.67 -39.08
CA THR A 22 -27.30 -22.92 -39.84
C THR A 22 -26.33 -24.00 -39.29
N GLU A 23 -26.84 -25.24 -39.19
CA GLU A 23 -26.23 -26.57 -39.37
C GLU A 23 -24.77 -26.89 -39.00
N SER A 24 -24.56 -27.90 -38.14
CA SER A 24 -24.16 -29.24 -38.60
C SER A 24 -24.44 -30.31 -37.54
N THR A 25 -24.56 -31.54 -38.03
CA THR A 25 -25.06 -32.77 -37.41
C THR A 25 -24.03 -33.48 -36.52
N ASP A 26 -24.49 -34.16 -35.45
CA ASP A 26 -24.32 -35.61 -35.27
C ASP A 26 -24.71 -36.07 -33.85
N LYS A 27 -25.56 -37.11 -33.83
CA LYS A 27 -25.84 -38.07 -32.74
C LYS A 27 -25.31 -39.42 -33.28
N PRO A 28 -24.98 -40.46 -32.47
CA PRO A 28 -26.03 -41.12 -31.65
C PRO A 28 -25.59 -42.03 -30.45
N VAL A 29 -26.61 -42.51 -29.71
CA VAL A 29 -26.77 -43.84 -29.03
C VAL A 29 -25.76 -44.20 -27.90
N GLY A 30 -26.06 -44.86 -26.78
CA GLY A 30 -27.16 -45.64 -26.14
C GLY A 30 -26.64 -45.96 -24.71
N THR A 31 -27.28 -46.60 -23.74
CA THR A 31 -28.31 -47.64 -23.66
C THR A 31 -28.84 -47.75 -22.22
N ASP A 32 -30.06 -48.26 -22.12
CA ASP A 32 -30.91 -48.51 -20.95
C ASP A 32 -30.33 -49.34 -19.78
N LYS A 33 -30.87 -49.11 -18.57
CA LYS A 33 -31.67 -50.14 -17.86
C LYS A 33 -32.53 -49.57 -16.71
N LYS A 34 -33.81 -49.94 -16.77
CA LYS A 34 -34.95 -49.62 -15.87
C LYS A 34 -34.85 -50.31 -14.50
N THR A 35 -35.43 -49.70 -13.47
CA THR A 35 -36.63 -50.26 -12.77
C THR A 35 -37.33 -49.21 -11.90
N ALA A 36 -38.64 -49.37 -11.74
CA ALA A 36 -39.59 -48.35 -11.30
C ALA A 36 -40.06 -48.51 -9.84
N LYS A 37 -40.29 -47.34 -9.22
CA LYS A 37 -41.32 -46.92 -8.24
C LYS A 37 -41.72 -47.82 -7.06
N ILE A 38 -41.72 -47.23 -5.85
CA ILE A 38 -42.92 -46.91 -5.05
C ILE A 38 -42.62 -45.69 -4.14
N SER A 39 -43.67 -44.94 -3.84
CA SER A 39 -43.82 -43.57 -3.30
C SER A 39 -43.42 -43.31 -1.85
N ALA A 40 -43.06 -42.06 -1.54
CA ALA A 40 -43.68 -41.28 -0.47
C ALA A 40 -43.41 -39.78 -0.65
N ASP A 41 -44.49 -39.02 -0.64
CA ASP A 41 -44.55 -37.57 -0.69
C ASP A 41 -44.11 -36.98 0.67
N LYS A 42 -43.09 -36.12 0.68
CA LYS A 42 -42.79 -35.17 1.78
C LYS A 42 -42.09 -33.94 1.19
N GLY A 43 -42.71 -32.79 1.40
CA GLY A 43 -42.34 -31.49 0.84
C GLY A 43 -40.89 -31.08 1.11
N LYS A 44 -40.17 -30.77 0.03
CA LYS A 44 -38.89 -30.05 0.08
C LYS A 44 -39.17 -28.55 0.12
N ILE A 45 -39.00 -27.94 1.29
CA ILE A 45 -38.81 -26.49 1.40
C ILE A 45 -37.33 -26.20 1.17
N SER A 46 -37.07 -25.20 0.30
CA SER A 46 -35.81 -24.96 -0.40
C SER A 46 -34.65 -24.54 0.50
N THR A 47 -33.52 -25.23 0.34
CA THR A 47 -32.20 -24.98 0.95
C THR A 47 -31.41 -23.80 0.36
N THR A 48 -32.07 -22.82 -0.29
CA THR A 48 -31.37 -21.83 -1.15
C THR A 48 -31.46 -20.36 -0.73
N ARG A 49 -31.86 -20.02 0.51
CA ARG A 49 -31.85 -18.61 0.97
C ARG A 49 -31.11 -18.30 2.27
N ALA A 50 -30.63 -19.31 3.00
CA ALA A 50 -29.78 -19.13 4.19
C ALA A 50 -28.28 -19.00 3.85
N ALA A 51 -27.86 -19.43 2.66
CA ALA A 51 -26.47 -19.29 2.20
C ALA A 51 -26.07 -17.85 1.84
N GLY A 52 -27.02 -16.92 1.74
CA GLY A 52 -26.80 -15.58 1.19
C GLY A 52 -26.28 -14.52 2.17
N TYR A 53 -26.52 -14.67 3.48
CA TYR A 53 -26.20 -13.59 4.45
C TYR A 53 -24.97 -13.85 5.32
N ILE A 54 -24.63 -15.11 5.61
CA ILE A 54 -23.35 -15.46 6.28
C ILE A 54 -22.17 -15.41 5.28
N ALA A 55 -22.46 -15.54 3.98
CA ALA A 55 -21.47 -15.28 2.94
C ALA A 55 -21.06 -13.79 2.90
N ALA A 56 -21.89 -12.84 3.33
CA ALA A 56 -21.62 -11.41 3.19
C ALA A 56 -20.48 -10.90 4.09
N THR A 57 -20.22 -11.52 5.25
CA THR A 57 -19.08 -11.18 6.12
C THR A 57 -17.78 -11.90 5.73
N ALA A 58 -17.85 -12.92 4.87
CA ALA A 58 -16.68 -13.52 4.22
C ALA A 58 -16.39 -12.94 2.81
N ILE A 59 -17.37 -12.30 2.16
CA ILE A 59 -17.25 -11.74 0.80
C ILE A 59 -16.48 -10.40 0.76
N GLY A 60 -16.17 -9.78 1.90
CA GLY A 60 -15.29 -8.60 1.95
C GLY A 60 -13.86 -8.86 1.43
N ALA A 61 -13.42 -10.12 1.36
CA ALA A 61 -12.10 -10.50 0.82
C ALA A 61 -12.13 -10.96 -0.66
N ALA A 62 -13.30 -11.10 -1.28
CA ALA A 62 -13.44 -11.68 -2.63
C ALA A 62 -13.54 -10.64 -3.77
N ALA A 63 -13.53 -9.33 -3.47
CA ALA A 63 -13.69 -8.29 -4.50
C ALA A 63 -12.39 -7.85 -5.21
N ILE A 64 -11.25 -8.54 -5.03
CA ILE A 64 -10.01 -8.23 -5.77
C ILE A 64 -9.51 -9.50 -6.47
N GLY A 65 -10.21 -9.90 -7.52
CA GLY A 65 -9.83 -11.06 -8.31
C GLY A 65 -10.35 -11.00 -9.75
N GLY A 66 -10.37 -9.82 -10.36
CA GLY A 66 -10.95 -9.65 -11.69
C GLY A 66 -10.43 -8.46 -12.46
N PHE A 67 -9.14 -8.42 -12.80
CA PHE A 67 -8.71 -7.88 -14.11
C PHE A 67 -7.28 -8.32 -14.51
N LEU A 68 -7.23 -8.96 -15.69
CA LEU A 68 -6.14 -9.15 -16.65
C LEU A 68 -4.90 -10.00 -16.33
N VAL A 69 -4.96 -11.19 -16.92
CA VAL A 69 -3.83 -11.96 -17.45
C VAL A 69 -3.08 -11.16 -18.51
N SER A 70 -1.78 -10.92 -18.31
CA SER A 70 -0.81 -10.88 -19.42
C SER A 70 0.57 -11.35 -18.95
N LYS A 71 1.30 -11.96 -19.89
CA LYS A 71 2.35 -12.97 -19.69
C LYS A 71 3.61 -12.47 -18.97
N GLY A 72 4.10 -13.29 -18.02
CA GLY A 72 5.52 -13.43 -17.70
C GLY A 72 5.92 -13.09 -16.26
N ARG A 73 5.87 -14.08 -15.34
CA ARG A 73 6.73 -14.22 -14.13
C ARG A 73 6.34 -15.47 -13.33
N HIS A 74 6.95 -16.61 -13.67
CA HIS A 74 6.50 -17.95 -13.27
C HIS A 74 6.83 -18.43 -11.83
N TRP A 75 7.64 -17.71 -11.04
CA TRP A 75 7.99 -18.14 -9.67
C TRP A 75 7.17 -17.41 -8.59
N ARG A 76 7.14 -16.07 -8.57
CA ARG A 76 6.41 -15.32 -7.53
C ARG A 76 4.91 -15.56 -7.59
N ILE A 77 4.37 -15.81 -8.78
CA ILE A 77 2.99 -16.26 -8.96
C ILE A 77 2.79 -17.62 -8.34
N ARG A 78 3.76 -18.55 -8.39
CA ARG A 78 3.68 -19.85 -7.71
C ARG A 78 3.70 -19.73 -6.19
N GLN A 79 4.56 -18.90 -5.60
CA GLN A 79 4.58 -18.68 -4.15
C GLN A 79 3.37 -17.89 -3.63
N LEU A 80 2.87 -16.93 -4.42
CA LEU A 80 1.61 -16.26 -4.13
C LEU A 80 0.43 -17.20 -4.35
N GLN A 81 0.45 -18.08 -5.35
CA GLN A 81 -0.55 -19.12 -5.55
C GLN A 81 -0.48 -20.17 -4.45
N GLU A 82 0.69 -20.53 -3.93
CA GLU A 82 0.86 -21.44 -2.79
C GLU A 82 0.39 -20.78 -1.51
N ARG A 83 0.71 -19.51 -1.26
CA ARG A 83 0.18 -18.76 -0.10
C ARG A 83 -1.30 -18.48 -0.21
N ILE A 84 -1.80 -18.15 -1.40
CA ILE A 84 -3.23 -17.98 -1.67
C ILE A 84 -3.92 -19.34 -1.57
N SER A 85 -3.31 -20.43 -2.05
CA SER A 85 -3.86 -21.77 -1.90
C SER A 85 -3.78 -22.24 -0.46
N GLU A 86 -2.76 -21.88 0.31
CA GLU A 86 -2.67 -22.13 1.76
C GLU A 86 -3.68 -21.28 2.53
N LEU A 87 -3.90 -20.03 2.13
CA LEU A 87 -4.90 -19.16 2.73
C LEU A 87 -6.30 -19.61 2.35
N ILE A 88 -6.55 -20.01 1.10
CA ILE A 88 -7.78 -20.67 0.63
C ILE A 88 -7.95 -21.98 1.37
N THR A 89 -6.91 -22.79 1.53
CA THR A 89 -7.00 -24.07 2.27
C THR A 89 -7.24 -23.80 3.75
N LYS A 90 -6.64 -22.77 4.34
CA LYS A 90 -6.86 -22.35 5.74
C LYS A 90 -8.24 -21.72 5.92
N ASN A 91 -8.75 -20.98 4.94
CA ASN A 91 -10.12 -20.44 4.93
C ASN A 91 -11.14 -21.54 4.69
N GLU A 92 -10.91 -22.46 3.76
CA GLU A 92 -11.70 -23.67 3.56
C GLU A 92 -11.63 -24.55 4.79
N THR A 93 -10.49 -24.61 5.49
CA THR A 93 -10.35 -25.31 6.77
C THR A 93 -11.08 -24.57 7.89
N ALA A 94 -11.13 -23.24 7.88
CA ALA A 94 -11.89 -22.43 8.83
C ALA A 94 -13.41 -22.52 8.53
N GLU A 95 -13.84 -22.42 7.28
CA GLU A 95 -15.21 -22.63 6.79
C GLU A 95 -15.68 -24.06 7.03
N LYS A 96 -14.82 -25.04 6.80
CA LYS A 96 -15.09 -26.45 7.12
C LYS A 96 -15.08 -26.66 8.62
N SER A 97 -14.22 -26.00 9.39
CA SER A 97 -14.28 -26.00 10.86
C SER A 97 -15.53 -25.30 11.38
N LEU A 98 -16.03 -24.27 10.70
CA LEU A 98 -17.22 -23.49 11.08
C LEU A 98 -18.51 -24.23 10.71
N LYS A 99 -18.56 -24.85 9.51
CA LYS A 99 -19.63 -25.80 9.14
C LYS A 99 -19.58 -27.04 10.00
N ASN A 100 -18.40 -27.57 10.29
CA ASN A 100 -18.25 -28.65 11.25
C ASN A 100 -18.62 -28.18 12.66
N TYR A 101 -18.40 -26.92 13.03
CA TYR A 101 -18.82 -26.36 14.32
C TYR A 101 -20.34 -26.23 14.40
N GLN A 102 -21.00 -25.67 13.39
CA GLN A 102 -22.47 -25.63 13.29
C GLN A 102 -23.05 -27.04 13.33
N LYS A 103 -22.48 -27.94 12.54
CA LYS A 103 -22.87 -29.34 12.49
C LYS A 103 -22.53 -30.10 13.78
N SER A 104 -21.44 -29.79 14.47
CA SER A 104 -21.06 -30.41 15.75
C SER A 104 -21.85 -29.85 16.91
N VAL A 105 -22.29 -28.58 16.87
CA VAL A 105 -23.26 -28.01 17.82
C VAL A 105 -24.63 -28.68 17.61
N GLU A 106 -25.06 -28.84 16.36
CA GLU A 106 -26.25 -29.63 16.01
C GLU A 106 -26.13 -31.11 16.45
N GLU A 107 -25.00 -31.77 16.16
CA GLU A 107 -24.73 -33.18 16.56
C GLU A 107 -24.54 -33.34 18.09
N LEU A 108 -24.01 -32.34 18.80
CA LEU A 108 -23.93 -32.29 20.28
C LEU A 108 -25.33 -32.20 20.91
N ILE A 109 -26.27 -31.56 20.22
CA ILE A 109 -27.67 -31.39 20.63
C ILE A 109 -28.49 -32.63 20.23
N ASP A 110 -28.16 -33.38 19.18
CA ASP A 110 -28.98 -34.55 18.81
C ASP A 110 -28.57 -35.89 19.47
N GLY A 111 -27.41 -35.94 20.16
CA GLY A 111 -26.72 -37.20 20.47
C GLY A 111 -26.86 -37.88 21.85
N VAL A 112 -27.60 -37.33 22.83
CA VAL A 112 -27.65 -37.92 24.20
C VAL A 112 -29.07 -38.00 24.76
N THR A 113 -29.52 -39.21 25.12
CA THR A 113 -30.75 -39.42 25.91
C THR A 113 -30.43 -39.39 27.41
N SER A 114 -30.53 -38.21 28.03
CA SER A 114 -30.61 -38.11 29.49
C SER A 114 -31.92 -38.73 30.01
N PRO A 115 -31.97 -39.27 31.25
CA PRO A 115 -33.22 -39.75 31.84
C PRO A 115 -34.30 -38.67 31.82
N GLU A 116 -35.57 -39.04 31.53
CA GLU A 116 -36.69 -38.08 31.40
C GLU A 116 -36.88 -37.22 32.64
N GLU A 117 -36.58 -37.73 33.83
CA GLU A 117 -36.64 -36.98 35.09
C GLU A 117 -35.67 -35.79 35.11
N VAL A 118 -34.46 -35.95 34.55
CA VAL A 118 -33.45 -34.88 34.45
C VAL A 118 -33.89 -33.83 33.43
N LYS A 119 -34.42 -34.26 32.28
CA LYS A 119 -34.96 -33.34 31.26
C LYS A 119 -36.14 -32.53 31.80
N THR A 120 -37.07 -33.19 32.48
CA THR A 120 -38.26 -32.57 33.08
C THR A 120 -37.85 -31.52 34.12
N LYS A 121 -36.91 -31.85 35.01
CA LYS A 121 -36.41 -30.91 36.02
C LYS A 121 -35.69 -29.70 35.40
N ILE A 122 -34.98 -29.88 34.29
CA ILE A 122 -34.35 -28.79 33.54
C ILE A 122 -35.44 -27.91 32.90
N LEU A 123 -36.42 -28.51 32.22
CA LEU A 123 -37.53 -27.79 31.59
C LEU A 123 -38.35 -27.00 32.62
N ASP A 124 -38.67 -27.57 33.78
CA ASP A 124 -39.42 -26.88 34.84
C ASP A 124 -38.66 -25.65 35.36
N ASN A 125 -37.34 -25.77 35.52
CA ASN A 125 -36.50 -24.65 35.96
C ASN A 125 -36.38 -23.56 34.88
N LEU A 126 -36.24 -23.96 33.61
CA LEU A 126 -36.18 -23.02 32.49
C LEU A 126 -37.54 -22.32 32.27
N GLY A 127 -38.65 -23.06 32.39
CA GLY A 127 -40.00 -22.52 32.31
C GLY A 127 -40.28 -21.46 33.38
N LYS A 128 -39.78 -21.66 34.61
CA LYS A 128 -39.82 -20.64 35.66
C LYS A 128 -39.03 -19.39 35.26
N LYS A 129 -37.79 -19.55 34.77
CA LYS A 129 -36.96 -18.42 34.32
C LYS A 129 -37.58 -17.63 33.17
N LEU A 130 -38.29 -18.29 32.25
CA LEU A 130 -38.98 -17.62 31.14
C LEU A 130 -40.13 -16.70 31.58
N SER A 131 -40.64 -16.89 32.80
CA SER A 131 -41.65 -16.03 33.41
C SER A 131 -41.05 -14.87 34.23
N GLU A 132 -39.75 -14.87 34.46
CA GLU A 132 -39.05 -13.82 35.20
C GLU A 132 -38.73 -12.61 34.30
N PRO A 133 -38.73 -11.38 34.84
CA PRO A 133 -38.24 -10.23 34.11
C PRO A 133 -36.73 -10.37 33.85
N LEU A 134 -36.24 -9.74 32.77
CA LEU A 134 -34.80 -9.62 32.54
C LEU A 134 -34.13 -8.96 33.77
N ASN A 135 -32.98 -9.48 34.18
CA ASN A 135 -32.19 -8.97 35.30
C ASN A 135 -31.48 -7.62 35.02
N TYR A 136 -31.83 -6.96 33.92
CA TYR A 136 -31.36 -5.63 33.50
C TYR A 136 -32.46 -4.93 32.70
N ASN A 137 -32.34 -3.60 32.56
CA ASN A 137 -33.25 -2.83 31.73
C ASN A 137 -32.79 -2.86 30.26
N PRO A 138 -33.51 -3.55 29.34
CA PRO A 138 -33.11 -3.66 27.93
C PRO A 138 -33.24 -2.32 27.16
N SER A 139 -33.88 -1.32 27.76
CA SER A 139 -34.06 0.01 27.16
C SER A 139 -32.97 1.01 27.58
N VAL A 140 -32.08 0.61 28.50
CA VAL A 140 -31.02 1.46 29.05
C VAL A 140 -29.68 0.74 28.87
N PRO A 141 -29.01 0.89 27.71
CA PRO A 141 -27.69 0.34 27.50
C PRO A 141 -26.67 0.94 28.47
N PRO A 142 -25.56 0.24 28.77
CA PRO A 142 -24.60 0.70 29.75
C PRO A 142 -24.00 2.06 29.36
N VAL A 143 -23.75 2.88 30.38
CA VAL A 143 -22.91 4.07 30.24
C VAL A 143 -21.47 3.57 30.23
N LEU A 144 -20.79 3.78 29.11
CA LEU A 144 -19.44 3.28 28.88
C LEU A 144 -18.44 4.36 29.28
N ASN A 145 -17.40 3.99 30.03
CA ASN A 145 -16.27 4.85 30.37
C ASN A 145 -15.33 4.94 29.16
N ARG A 146 -15.83 5.52 28.07
CA ARG A 146 -15.15 5.56 26.77
C ARG A 146 -14.04 6.61 26.75
N ASN A 147 -12.88 6.25 27.31
CA ASN A 147 -11.65 6.87 26.86
C ASN A 147 -11.26 6.21 25.53
N ILE A 148 -11.07 7.04 24.51
CA ILE A 148 -10.40 6.70 23.25
C ILE A 148 -9.24 5.74 23.55
N LYS A 149 -9.08 4.67 22.75
CA LYS A 149 -8.02 3.66 22.87
C LYS A 149 -6.77 4.30 23.48
N LYS A 150 -6.48 3.98 24.74
CA LYS A 150 -5.41 4.67 25.47
C LYS A 150 -4.12 4.42 24.70
N LEU A 151 -3.54 5.51 24.20
CA LEU A 151 -2.24 5.45 23.55
C LEU A 151 -1.23 4.87 24.55
N PRO A 152 -0.29 4.04 24.07
CA PRO A 152 0.81 3.58 24.89
C PRO A 152 1.56 4.75 25.56
N PRO A 153 2.13 4.56 26.76
CA PRO A 153 2.87 5.62 27.46
C PRO A 153 4.06 6.19 26.68
N ASP A 154 4.58 5.46 25.69
CA ASP A 154 5.69 5.88 24.82
C ASP A 154 5.23 6.71 23.61
N ALA A 155 3.92 7.02 23.50
CA ALA A 155 3.39 7.81 22.40
C ALA A 155 3.98 9.23 22.35
N ILE A 156 4.45 9.62 21.17
CA ILE A 156 5.13 10.89 20.94
C ILE A 156 4.13 11.93 20.45
N ALA A 157 4.11 13.12 21.06
CA ALA A 157 3.29 14.22 20.58
C ALA A 157 3.81 14.80 19.25
N LEU A 158 2.89 15.21 18.38
CA LEU A 158 3.27 16.01 17.22
C LEU A 158 3.82 17.37 17.67
N PRO A 159 4.87 17.90 17.00
CA PRO A 159 5.31 19.26 17.21
C PRO A 159 4.17 20.27 16.97
N GLU A 160 4.02 21.30 17.82
CA GLU A 160 2.93 22.29 17.67
C GLU A 160 3.01 23.12 16.38
N ARG A 161 4.22 23.32 15.86
CA ARG A 161 4.45 24.09 14.63
C ARG A 161 5.50 23.43 13.78
N PHE A 162 5.18 23.35 12.51
CA PHE A 162 6.16 22.99 11.49
C PHE A 162 6.95 24.24 11.08
N THR A 163 8.27 24.21 11.27
CA THR A 163 9.16 25.29 10.82
C THR A 163 10.12 24.71 9.80
N PRO A 164 10.12 25.18 8.54
CA PRO A 164 11.08 24.72 7.55
C PRO A 164 12.51 24.88 8.04
N THR A 165 13.38 23.97 7.62
CA THR A 165 14.80 24.07 7.96
C THR A 165 15.39 25.37 7.39
N GLN A 166 16.44 25.86 8.05
CA GLN A 166 17.24 26.98 7.54
C GLN A 166 18.37 26.52 6.61
N ASN A 167 18.35 25.23 6.23
CA ASN A 167 19.40 24.63 5.42
C ASN A 167 19.38 25.28 4.03
N ARG A 168 20.55 25.79 3.62
CA ARG A 168 20.73 26.52 2.35
C ARG A 168 19.83 27.75 2.21
N ILE A 169 19.48 28.46 3.30
CA ILE A 169 18.65 29.67 3.23
C ILE A 169 19.21 30.76 2.29
N ASN A 170 20.54 30.87 2.21
CA ASN A 170 21.23 31.84 1.36
C ASN A 170 21.33 31.42 -0.11
N MET A 171 20.79 30.25 -0.48
CA MET A 171 20.76 29.79 -1.87
C MET A 171 19.92 30.75 -2.72
N THR A 172 20.50 31.24 -3.82
CA THR A 172 19.82 32.11 -4.78
C THR A 172 19.64 31.37 -6.10
N GLU A 173 18.46 31.47 -6.69
CA GLU A 173 18.23 30.94 -8.04
C GLU A 173 19.13 31.66 -9.04
N ILE A 174 19.70 30.92 -9.98
CA ILE A 174 20.43 31.49 -11.11
C ILE A 174 19.62 31.34 -12.39
N LYS A 175 19.52 32.42 -13.16
CA LYS A 175 18.87 32.38 -14.47
C LYS A 175 19.81 31.76 -15.50
N ILE A 176 19.52 30.51 -15.87
CA ILE A 176 20.22 29.82 -16.97
C ILE A 176 19.76 30.46 -18.30
N PRO A 177 20.68 30.96 -19.14
CA PRO A 177 20.32 31.57 -20.42
C PRO A 177 19.50 30.61 -21.30
N GLU A 178 18.54 31.13 -22.05
CA GLU A 178 17.82 30.31 -23.04
C GLU A 178 18.71 30.00 -24.24
N PHE A 179 18.60 28.80 -24.77
CA PHE A 179 19.23 28.46 -26.04
C PHE A 179 18.39 29.04 -27.18
N LYS A 180 18.97 29.99 -27.93
CA LYS A 180 18.34 30.57 -29.12
C LYS A 180 19.02 30.02 -30.38
N PRO A 181 18.27 29.66 -31.43
CA PRO A 181 18.85 29.26 -32.70
C PRO A 181 19.81 30.34 -33.21
N GLU A 182 20.95 29.88 -33.74
CA GLU A 182 22.02 30.66 -34.37
C GLU A 182 22.78 31.59 -33.41
N GLN A 183 22.49 31.52 -32.11
CA GLN A 183 23.23 32.23 -31.09
C GLN A 183 24.19 31.30 -30.35
N ARG A 184 25.30 31.88 -29.92
CA ARG A 184 26.23 31.21 -29.03
C ARG A 184 25.62 31.12 -27.63
N PHE A 185 25.64 29.94 -27.05
CA PHE A 185 25.31 29.71 -25.64
C PHE A 185 26.63 29.47 -24.90
N ASP A 186 26.98 30.30 -23.93
CA ASP A 186 28.06 30.04 -22.99
C ASP A 186 27.53 30.25 -21.57
N PHE A 187 27.73 29.25 -20.72
CA PHE A 187 27.30 29.32 -19.32
C PHE A 187 28.24 28.50 -18.44
N GLU A 188 28.74 29.11 -17.37
CA GLU A 188 29.50 28.44 -16.33
C GLU A 188 28.71 28.54 -15.03
N LEU A 189 28.46 27.39 -14.39
CA LEU A 189 27.85 27.39 -13.07
C LEU A 189 28.82 28.01 -12.06
N PRO A 190 28.35 28.89 -11.15
CA PRO A 190 29.21 29.44 -10.11
C PRO A 190 29.91 28.35 -9.32
N MET A 191 31.17 28.60 -8.96
CA MET A 191 31.95 27.70 -8.13
C MET A 191 31.51 27.85 -6.67
N SER A 192 31.21 26.74 -5.99
CA SER A 192 30.91 26.71 -4.56
C SER A 192 32.03 26.03 -3.77
N SER A 193 31.99 26.17 -2.45
CA SER A 193 32.89 25.45 -1.53
C SER A 193 32.60 23.95 -1.43
N GLU A 194 31.49 23.48 -1.99
CA GLU A 194 31.09 22.07 -1.95
C GLU A 194 31.77 21.24 -3.05
N VAL A 195 32.31 21.92 -4.07
CA VAL A 195 33.04 21.30 -5.17
C VAL A 195 34.28 20.58 -4.65
N LYS A 196 34.38 19.29 -4.95
CA LYS A 196 35.58 18.48 -4.68
C LYS A 196 36.23 18.12 -6.00
N ILE A 197 37.41 18.70 -6.25
CA ILE A 197 38.18 18.43 -7.46
C ILE A 197 39.08 17.24 -7.22
N THR A 198 38.86 16.19 -8.01
CA THR A 198 39.72 15.02 -8.04
C THR A 198 40.73 15.19 -9.17
N LYS A 199 42.02 15.11 -8.84
CA LYS A 199 43.10 15.07 -9.83
C LYS A 199 43.72 13.69 -9.84
N GLU A 200 43.39 12.90 -10.85
CA GLU A 200 44.01 11.60 -11.04
C GLU A 200 45.30 11.76 -11.85
N ALA A 201 46.40 11.21 -11.34
CA ALA A 201 47.68 11.23 -12.03
C ALA A 201 47.63 10.28 -13.23
N ASN A 202 47.93 10.79 -14.42
CA ASN A 202 48.06 9.93 -15.59
C ASN A 202 49.33 9.08 -15.47
N GLY A 203 49.16 7.76 -15.52
CA GLY A 203 50.27 6.85 -15.78
C GLY A 203 50.86 7.07 -17.18
N LYS A 204 51.97 6.40 -17.49
CA LYS A 204 52.47 6.34 -18.88
C LYS A 204 51.42 5.61 -19.74
N PHE A 205 50.88 6.29 -20.75
CA PHE A 205 50.05 5.67 -21.78
C PHE A 205 50.69 5.82 -23.16
N THR A 206 50.42 4.88 -24.04
CA THR A 206 50.89 4.92 -25.43
C THR A 206 49.76 5.43 -26.31
N PRO A 207 49.97 6.53 -27.08
CA PRO A 207 49.02 6.96 -28.09
C PRO A 207 48.62 5.79 -29.00
N GLN A 208 47.33 5.70 -29.30
CA GLN A 208 46.80 4.65 -30.18
C GLN A 208 46.33 5.30 -31.46
N PRO A 209 46.80 4.84 -32.64
CA PRO A 209 46.15 5.18 -33.89
C PRO A 209 44.71 4.69 -33.87
N LEU A 210 43.93 5.07 -34.89
CA LEU A 210 42.53 4.68 -34.96
C LEU A 210 42.36 3.16 -34.82
N HIS A 211 41.70 2.75 -33.74
CA HIS A 211 41.52 1.37 -33.34
C HIS A 211 40.03 1.02 -33.37
N GLU A 212 39.70 -0.10 -34.01
CA GLU A 212 38.34 -0.64 -34.05
C GLU A 212 37.99 -1.31 -32.72
N THR A 213 36.79 -1.05 -32.20
CA THR A 213 36.24 -1.83 -31.07
C THR A 213 35.36 -2.97 -31.58
N THR A 214 34.93 -3.84 -30.67
CA THR A 214 33.93 -4.89 -30.98
C THR A 214 32.48 -4.39 -30.95
N ILE A 215 32.26 -3.10 -30.67
CA ILE A 215 30.92 -2.52 -30.51
C ILE A 215 30.42 -2.03 -31.86
N THR A 216 29.33 -2.63 -32.34
CA THR A 216 28.68 -2.23 -33.61
C THR A 216 27.74 -1.05 -33.41
N GLU A 217 27.45 -0.28 -34.46
CA GLU A 217 26.43 0.78 -34.43
C GLU A 217 25.03 0.27 -34.05
N THR A 218 24.74 -1.02 -34.28
CA THR A 218 23.47 -1.66 -33.87
C THR A 218 23.39 -1.90 -32.37
N TYR A 219 24.51 -1.91 -31.64
CA TYR A 219 24.49 -1.98 -30.17
C TYR A 219 23.78 -0.77 -29.56
N ALA A 220 23.83 0.39 -30.22
CA ALA A 220 23.09 1.58 -29.81
C ALA A 220 21.57 1.38 -29.81
N ASP A 221 21.03 0.41 -30.56
CA ASP A 221 19.59 0.09 -30.58
C ASP A 221 19.17 -0.76 -29.37
N SER A 222 20.13 -1.35 -28.66
CA SER A 222 19.86 -2.15 -27.46
C SER A 222 19.45 -1.29 -26.24
N VAL A 223 19.57 0.04 -26.34
CA VAL A 223 19.13 0.98 -25.30
C VAL A 223 18.20 2.04 -25.88
N ILE A 224 17.07 2.25 -25.22
CA ILE A 224 16.08 3.27 -25.58
C ILE A 224 16.41 4.56 -24.82
N TRP A 225 17.42 5.28 -25.34
CA TRP A 225 17.87 6.57 -24.81
C TRP A 225 17.46 7.71 -25.74
N ASP A 226 16.69 8.63 -25.20
CA ASP A 226 16.35 9.89 -25.86
C ASP A 226 17.40 10.96 -25.56
N ASN A 227 17.21 12.15 -26.14
CA ASN A 227 18.10 13.29 -25.92
C ASN A 227 18.23 13.70 -24.44
N ASP A 228 17.19 13.45 -23.63
CA ASP A 228 17.20 13.77 -22.20
C ASP A 228 18.08 12.83 -21.39
N LYS A 229 18.03 11.52 -21.67
CA LYS A 229 18.93 10.53 -21.05
C LYS A 229 20.37 10.73 -21.50
N VAL A 230 20.61 11.03 -22.78
CA VAL A 230 21.95 11.37 -23.29
C VAL A 230 22.50 12.61 -22.59
N ALA A 231 21.72 13.69 -22.52
CA ALA A 231 22.13 14.91 -21.83
C ALA A 231 22.44 14.68 -20.34
N ARG A 232 21.60 13.89 -19.66
CA ARG A 232 21.78 13.48 -18.27
C ARG A 232 23.12 12.77 -18.05
N ASP A 233 23.41 11.72 -18.82
CA ASP A 233 24.64 10.94 -18.62
C ASP A 233 25.91 11.71 -19.00
N ILE A 234 25.82 12.69 -19.91
CA ILE A 234 26.91 13.65 -20.14
C ILE A 234 27.21 14.44 -18.87
N LEU A 235 26.22 15.17 -18.35
CA LEU A 235 26.43 16.07 -17.20
C LEU A 235 26.75 15.30 -15.92
N GLN A 236 26.25 14.08 -15.79
CA GLN A 236 26.52 13.22 -14.65
C GLN A 236 28.03 12.95 -14.45
N ASN A 237 28.81 12.81 -15.52
CA ASN A 237 30.25 12.58 -15.40
C ASN A 237 30.96 13.77 -14.74
N PHE A 238 30.54 14.98 -15.08
CA PHE A 238 31.05 16.21 -14.47
C PHE A 238 30.54 16.37 -13.03
N TYR A 239 29.26 16.08 -12.79
CA TYR A 239 28.63 16.09 -11.47
C TYR A 239 29.36 15.18 -10.47
N ASP A 240 29.56 13.91 -10.82
CA ASP A 240 30.31 12.96 -10.00
C ASP A 240 31.78 13.39 -9.88
N GLY A 241 32.37 13.92 -10.95
CA GLY A 241 33.75 14.39 -10.97
C GLY A 241 34.00 15.56 -10.03
N HIS A 242 33.03 16.44 -9.82
CA HIS A 242 33.10 17.60 -8.93
C HIS A 242 32.62 17.29 -7.50
N GLY A 243 32.46 16.01 -7.14
CA GLY A 243 32.05 15.61 -5.79
C GLY A 243 30.55 15.80 -5.54
N GLN A 244 29.71 15.40 -6.49
CA GLN A 244 28.25 15.46 -6.42
C GLN A 244 27.69 16.88 -6.47
N THR A 245 28.24 17.74 -7.32
CA THR A 245 27.67 19.05 -7.68
C THR A 245 28.02 19.42 -9.12
N LEU A 246 27.14 20.15 -9.82
CA LEU A 246 27.47 20.75 -11.13
C LEU A 246 28.15 22.13 -11.02
N ASP A 247 28.38 22.63 -9.81
CA ASP A 247 29.08 23.91 -9.61
C ASP A 247 30.45 23.91 -10.32
N GLY A 248 30.78 25.01 -10.99
CA GLY A 248 32.00 25.17 -11.78
C GLY A 248 32.05 24.41 -13.12
N VAL A 249 30.97 23.71 -13.51
CA VAL A 249 30.87 23.10 -14.85
C VAL A 249 30.52 24.17 -15.88
N LYS A 250 31.22 24.15 -17.01
CA LYS A 250 31.02 25.10 -18.11
C LYS A 250 30.45 24.41 -19.34
N MET A 251 29.52 25.07 -20.01
CA MET A 251 28.87 24.60 -21.23
C MET A 251 28.93 25.68 -22.31
N SER A 252 29.35 25.31 -23.52
CA SER A 252 29.45 26.17 -24.69
C SER A 252 28.83 25.49 -25.90
N PHE A 253 27.86 26.13 -26.56
CA PHE A 253 27.31 25.75 -27.86
C PHE A 253 27.57 26.87 -28.87
N ALA A 254 28.54 26.68 -29.75
CA ALA A 254 28.91 27.66 -30.76
C ALA A 254 28.38 27.26 -32.14
N PRO A 255 27.56 28.10 -32.82
CA PRO A 255 27.11 27.80 -34.17
C PRO A 255 28.28 27.77 -35.15
N LEU A 256 28.22 26.87 -36.13
CA LEU A 256 29.20 26.70 -37.19
C LEU A 256 28.59 27.08 -38.54
N GLN A 257 29.44 27.42 -39.52
CA GLN A 257 29.01 27.81 -40.87
C GLN A 257 28.21 26.71 -41.60
N ASN A 258 28.44 25.44 -41.25
CA ASN A 258 27.75 24.28 -41.83
C ASN A 258 26.35 24.01 -41.20
N GLY A 259 25.86 24.91 -40.35
CA GLY A 259 24.56 24.77 -39.66
C GLY A 259 24.57 23.81 -38.46
N LYS A 260 25.72 23.21 -38.12
CA LYS A 260 25.91 22.46 -36.87
C LYS A 260 26.31 23.41 -35.73
N TYR A 261 26.35 22.87 -34.51
CA TYR A 261 26.90 23.52 -33.32
C TYR A 261 28.08 22.71 -32.81
N LYS A 262 29.17 23.40 -32.50
CA LYS A 262 30.25 22.86 -31.69
C LYS A 262 29.81 22.92 -30.22
N VAL A 263 29.55 21.76 -29.64
CA VAL A 263 29.23 21.57 -28.23
C VAL A 263 30.52 21.28 -27.48
N ARG A 264 30.78 22.01 -26.41
CA ARG A 264 31.89 21.79 -25.49
C ARG A 264 31.40 21.90 -24.05
N ILE A 265 31.69 20.90 -23.24
CA ILE A 265 31.37 20.88 -21.80
C ILE A 265 32.65 20.59 -21.04
N GLU A 266 32.95 21.39 -20.03
CA GLU A 266 34.23 21.40 -19.34
C GLU A 266 34.03 21.29 -17.83
N GLY A 267 34.93 20.58 -17.18
CA GLY A 267 35.04 20.49 -15.73
C GLY A 267 36.49 20.49 -15.28
N LYS A 268 36.70 20.65 -13.97
CA LYS A 268 38.02 20.85 -13.37
C LYS A 268 38.67 19.55 -12.89
N SER A 269 37.92 18.47 -12.68
CA SER A 269 38.50 17.18 -12.29
C SER A 269 39.20 16.49 -13.46
N THR A 270 40.14 15.60 -13.18
CA THR A 270 40.85 14.81 -14.20
C THR A 270 40.66 13.32 -13.95
N TYR A 271 40.77 12.53 -15.02
CA TYR A 271 40.71 11.07 -14.97
C TYR A 271 41.57 10.45 -16.08
N THR A 272 41.82 9.15 -15.96
CA THR A 272 42.70 8.40 -16.87
C THR A 272 41.98 7.94 -18.15
N PRO A 273 42.72 7.70 -19.26
CA PRO A 273 42.14 7.30 -20.55
C PRO A 273 41.32 6.00 -20.50
N ASP A 274 41.69 5.04 -19.64
CA ASP A 274 41.01 3.76 -19.49
C ASP A 274 39.54 3.93 -19.09
N LYS A 275 39.22 4.89 -18.22
CA LYS A 275 37.84 5.22 -17.84
C LYS A 275 37.02 5.76 -19.02
N ALA A 276 37.66 6.40 -20.00
CA ALA A 276 37.01 6.83 -21.23
C ALA A 276 36.83 5.68 -22.23
N ILE A 277 37.79 4.75 -22.29
CA ILE A 277 37.90 3.71 -23.35
C ILE A 277 37.23 2.39 -22.96
N LEU A 278 37.56 1.83 -21.81
CA LEU A 278 37.18 0.47 -21.42
C LEU A 278 35.72 0.42 -20.99
N LEU A 279 34.94 -0.50 -21.57
CA LEU A 279 33.55 -0.75 -21.20
C LEU A 279 33.50 -1.43 -19.82
N GLY A 280 32.60 -0.98 -18.94
CA GLY A 280 32.48 -1.50 -17.57
C GLY A 280 33.45 -0.89 -16.56
N GLU A 281 34.50 -0.20 -17.03
CA GLU A 281 35.48 0.44 -16.16
C GLU A 281 34.85 1.63 -15.43
N SER A 282 34.83 1.54 -14.10
CA SER A 282 34.15 2.50 -13.23
C SER A 282 34.75 2.50 -11.84
N SER A 283 35.16 3.68 -11.40
CA SER A 283 35.56 3.94 -10.01
C SER A 283 34.38 4.06 -9.04
N LYS A 284 33.14 3.93 -9.54
CA LYS A 284 31.90 4.23 -8.81
C LYS A 284 31.12 2.97 -8.41
N GLN A 285 31.65 1.79 -8.73
CA GLN A 285 31.06 0.53 -8.29
C GLN A 285 31.09 0.49 -6.75
N ASN A 286 29.92 0.39 -6.12
CA ASN A 286 29.71 0.45 -4.66
C ASN A 286 29.77 1.84 -4.00
N ASP A 287 29.96 2.93 -4.74
CA ASP A 287 29.77 4.28 -4.20
C ASP A 287 28.28 4.64 -4.21
N ASN A 288 27.66 4.69 -3.04
CA ASN A 288 26.24 5.04 -2.90
C ASN A 288 25.96 6.54 -3.05
N LYS A 289 26.98 7.41 -2.97
CA LYS A 289 26.88 8.86 -3.21
C LYS A 289 27.07 9.23 -4.67
N ALA A 290 27.72 8.39 -5.46
CA ALA A 290 27.83 8.60 -6.89
C ALA A 290 26.48 8.43 -7.59
N ALA A 291 26.12 9.33 -8.49
CA ALA A 291 25.00 9.12 -9.40
C ALA A 291 25.31 7.98 -10.40
N GLY A 292 26.60 7.75 -10.69
CA GLY A 292 27.10 6.68 -11.57
C GLY A 292 27.20 5.31 -10.92
N ASN A 293 27.31 4.28 -11.76
CA ASN A 293 27.53 2.91 -11.30
C ASN A 293 28.39 2.09 -12.28
N PHE A 294 27.86 1.80 -13.48
CA PHE A 294 28.37 0.72 -14.35
C PHE A 294 29.53 1.08 -15.29
N GLY A 295 29.95 2.34 -15.40
CA GLY A 295 31.04 2.73 -16.33
C GLY A 295 30.66 2.77 -17.82
N GLU A 296 29.37 2.61 -18.13
CA GLU A 296 28.87 2.51 -19.51
C GLU A 296 28.26 3.83 -20.04
N GLY A 297 27.82 4.74 -19.18
CA GLY A 297 27.03 5.92 -19.58
C GLY A 297 27.71 6.83 -20.61
N LEU A 298 29.02 7.05 -20.48
CA LEU A 298 29.81 7.79 -21.47
C LEU A 298 29.84 7.07 -22.83
N LYS A 299 30.02 5.75 -22.84
CA LYS A 299 30.12 4.98 -24.09
C LYS A 299 28.76 4.91 -24.80
N MET A 300 27.66 4.78 -24.05
CA MET A 300 26.32 4.85 -24.63
C MET A 300 26.01 6.24 -25.18
N THR A 301 26.46 7.29 -24.51
CA THR A 301 26.38 8.67 -25.00
C THR A 301 27.13 8.84 -26.31
N VAL A 302 28.38 8.36 -26.39
CA VAL A 302 29.19 8.37 -27.62
C VAL A 302 28.43 7.71 -28.76
N LEU A 303 27.94 6.49 -28.55
CA LEU A 303 27.18 5.73 -29.56
C LEU A 303 25.93 6.49 -30.03
N LYS A 304 25.13 7.02 -29.10
CA LYS A 304 23.90 7.75 -29.42
C LYS A 304 24.16 9.06 -30.14
N ILE A 305 25.22 9.78 -29.79
CA ILE A 305 25.54 11.05 -30.45
C ILE A 305 26.06 10.83 -31.87
N LEU A 306 26.96 9.86 -32.05
CA LEU A 306 27.49 9.51 -33.38
C LEU A 306 26.39 8.94 -34.30
N LYS A 307 25.45 8.17 -33.75
CA LYS A 307 24.41 7.51 -34.55
C LYS A 307 23.20 8.41 -34.82
N ASP A 308 22.68 9.04 -33.78
CA ASP A 308 21.34 9.64 -33.80
C ASP A 308 21.38 11.18 -33.83
N SER A 309 22.54 11.81 -33.60
CA SER A 309 22.67 13.28 -33.46
C SER A 309 23.53 13.96 -34.52
N GLY A 310 23.86 13.28 -35.63
CA GLY A 310 24.58 13.88 -36.76
C GLY A 310 26.03 14.26 -36.48
N ALA A 311 26.60 13.76 -35.39
CA ALA A 311 28.01 13.94 -35.06
C ALA A 311 28.88 12.95 -35.84
N GLU A 312 29.97 13.45 -36.42
CA GLU A 312 30.96 12.60 -37.12
C GLU A 312 32.03 12.09 -36.16
N SER A 313 32.33 12.86 -35.12
CA SER A 313 33.25 12.49 -34.06
C SER A 313 32.76 12.97 -32.70
N PHE A 314 33.25 12.31 -31.65
CA PHE A 314 33.02 12.68 -30.26
C PHE A 314 34.35 12.66 -29.50
N ASN A 315 34.79 13.81 -29.03
CA ASN A 315 36.06 13.98 -28.35
C ASN A 315 35.85 13.99 -26.83
N VAL A 316 36.73 13.29 -26.13
CA VAL A 316 36.85 13.29 -24.68
C VAL A 316 38.30 13.60 -24.35
N GLY A 317 38.57 14.55 -23.48
CA GLY A 317 39.94 14.85 -23.06
C GLY A 317 40.04 15.09 -21.57
N SER A 318 41.19 14.75 -20.98
CA SER A 318 41.53 15.10 -19.61
C SER A 318 43.04 15.28 -19.47
N ASP A 319 43.46 16.34 -18.79
CA ASP A 319 44.86 16.67 -18.52
C ASP A 319 45.74 16.76 -19.79
N ASP A 320 46.42 15.68 -20.17
CA ASP A 320 47.36 15.65 -21.31
C ASP A 320 47.02 14.56 -22.35
N TRP A 321 45.76 14.10 -22.36
CA TRP A 321 45.27 13.12 -23.32
C TRP A 321 43.93 13.50 -23.96
N LYS A 322 43.70 12.98 -25.16
CA LYS A 322 42.43 13.09 -25.89
C LYS A 322 42.07 11.77 -26.56
N VAL A 323 40.83 11.31 -26.37
CA VAL A 323 40.21 10.24 -27.13
C VAL A 323 39.24 10.83 -28.16
N THR A 324 39.40 10.47 -29.42
CA THR A 324 38.46 10.80 -30.50
C THR A 324 37.69 9.54 -30.89
N TRP A 325 36.38 9.52 -30.65
CA TRP A 325 35.49 8.44 -31.07
C TRP A 325 34.84 8.74 -32.41
N GLN A 326 34.72 7.73 -33.26
CA GLN A 326 34.03 7.82 -34.55
C GLN A 326 33.54 6.44 -35.02
N PHE A 327 32.61 6.41 -35.96
CA PHE A 327 32.25 5.18 -36.64
C PHE A 327 33.20 4.87 -37.79
N ILE A 328 33.64 3.63 -37.89
CA ILE A 328 34.53 3.10 -38.93
C ILE A 328 33.76 2.01 -39.70
N SER A 329 33.96 1.90 -41.01
CA SER A 329 33.42 0.77 -41.78
C SER A 329 34.03 -0.55 -41.30
N GLY A 330 33.21 -1.46 -40.78
CA GLY A 330 33.69 -2.74 -40.27
C GLY A 330 33.98 -3.74 -41.39
N ASN A 331 35.07 -4.48 -41.24
CA ASN A 331 35.58 -5.41 -42.27
C ASN A 331 34.73 -6.68 -42.48
N LEU A 332 33.80 -7.00 -41.57
CA LEU A 332 33.16 -8.32 -41.53
C LEU A 332 31.69 -8.38 -41.99
N ASN A 333 30.95 -7.26 -42.04
CA ASN A 333 29.50 -7.35 -42.28
C ASN A 333 28.82 -6.07 -42.83
N ASN A 334 29.55 -5.18 -43.53
CA ASN A 334 29.08 -3.87 -44.02
C ASN A 334 28.47 -2.94 -42.94
N LYS A 335 28.60 -3.29 -41.66
CA LYS A 335 28.14 -2.48 -40.52
C LYS A 335 29.26 -1.57 -40.05
N ARG A 336 28.90 -0.38 -39.56
CA ARG A 336 29.89 0.48 -38.90
C ARG A 336 30.16 0.00 -37.49
N VAL A 337 31.42 0.01 -37.10
CA VAL A 337 31.92 -0.29 -35.76
C VAL A 337 32.38 0.99 -35.10
N LEU A 338 32.19 1.10 -33.79
CA LEU A 338 32.75 2.18 -33.02
C LEU A 338 34.26 2.01 -32.98
N GLY A 339 35.00 3.07 -33.27
CA GLY A 339 36.44 3.10 -33.11
C GLY A 339 36.90 4.35 -32.36
N TYR A 340 38.11 4.27 -31.82
CA TYR A 340 38.71 5.38 -31.09
C TYR A 340 40.15 5.62 -31.52
N LYS A 341 40.59 6.87 -31.39
CA LYS A 341 42.00 7.27 -31.48
C LYS A 341 42.41 7.92 -30.17
N LEU A 342 43.53 7.51 -29.58
CA LEU A 342 44.06 8.07 -28.34
C LEU A 342 45.31 8.88 -28.64
N ASP A 343 45.27 10.18 -28.37
CA ASP A 343 46.36 11.12 -28.63
C ASP A 343 46.94 11.65 -27.31
N LYS A 344 48.25 11.90 -27.30
CA LYS A 344 48.89 12.81 -26.35
C LYS A 344 48.65 14.24 -26.83
N VAL A 345 48.23 15.13 -25.94
CA VAL A 345 48.00 16.54 -26.26
C VAL A 345 48.73 17.44 -25.27
N ASP A 346 48.81 18.73 -25.57
CA ASP A 346 49.34 19.71 -24.61
C ASP A 346 48.53 19.66 -23.32
N LYS A 347 49.23 19.73 -22.19
CA LYS A 347 48.64 19.65 -20.88
C LYS A 347 47.69 20.82 -20.64
N PHE A 348 46.45 20.54 -20.22
CA PHE A 348 45.45 21.52 -19.82
C PHE A 348 44.83 21.14 -18.47
N ASP A 349 44.23 22.09 -17.77
CA ASP A 349 43.63 21.81 -16.47
C ASP A 349 42.19 21.27 -16.61
N GLY A 350 41.95 20.07 -16.06
CA GLY A 350 40.61 19.47 -15.99
C GLY A 350 40.28 18.53 -17.16
N ASN A 351 39.00 18.46 -17.52
CA ASN A 351 38.49 17.55 -18.55
C ASN A 351 37.40 18.20 -19.41
N TYR A 352 37.15 17.64 -20.59
CA TYR A 352 36.08 18.08 -21.47
C TYR A 352 35.46 16.96 -22.29
N ILE A 353 34.24 17.23 -22.74
CA ILE A 353 33.55 16.53 -23.83
C ILE A 353 33.29 17.54 -24.94
N GLU A 354 33.57 17.15 -26.20
CA GLU A 354 33.38 18.02 -27.36
C GLU A 354 32.90 17.24 -28.59
N PHE A 355 31.85 17.73 -29.24
CA PHE A 355 31.30 17.14 -30.47
C PHE A 355 30.55 18.20 -31.30
N GLU A 356 30.26 17.87 -32.56
CA GLU A 356 29.44 18.72 -33.43
C GLU A 356 28.08 18.08 -33.69
N THR A 357 26.99 18.86 -33.62
CA THR A 357 25.64 18.34 -33.86
C THR A 357 24.73 19.39 -34.48
N ASN A 358 23.78 18.96 -35.32
CA ASN A 358 22.64 19.76 -35.76
C ASN A 358 21.35 19.42 -34.98
N ASN A 359 21.40 18.51 -34.01
CA ASN A 359 20.25 18.09 -33.20
C ASN A 359 19.90 19.17 -32.16
N ARG A 360 18.99 20.07 -32.54
CA ARG A 360 18.52 21.16 -31.67
C ARG A 360 17.79 20.68 -30.42
N THR A 361 17.19 19.49 -30.45
CA THR A 361 16.51 18.92 -29.28
C THR A 361 17.54 18.50 -28.23
N LEU A 362 18.65 17.89 -28.64
CA LEU A 362 19.77 17.58 -27.74
C LEU A 362 20.34 18.84 -27.06
N LEU A 363 20.54 19.94 -27.80
CA LEU A 363 21.03 21.20 -27.24
C LEU A 363 20.09 21.75 -26.15
N ARG A 364 18.77 21.70 -26.39
CA ARG A 364 17.76 22.09 -25.38
C ARG A 364 17.79 21.15 -24.17
N SER A 365 17.93 19.84 -24.39
CA SER A 365 18.03 18.84 -23.33
C SER A 365 19.27 19.04 -22.46
N LEU A 366 20.43 19.31 -23.05
CA LEU A 366 21.67 19.63 -22.33
C LEU A 366 21.48 20.82 -21.39
N ARG A 367 20.90 21.92 -21.89
CA ARG A 367 20.59 23.10 -21.08
C ARG A 367 19.63 22.77 -19.93
N LYS A 368 18.49 22.14 -20.23
CA LYS A 368 17.45 21.82 -19.24
C LYS A 368 17.93 20.85 -18.15
N THR A 369 18.92 20.01 -18.47
CA THR A 369 19.43 18.99 -17.57
C THR A 369 20.22 19.56 -16.39
N ILE A 370 20.68 20.81 -16.44
CA ILE A 370 21.39 21.46 -15.32
C ILE A 370 20.58 21.34 -14.01
N ASN A 371 19.29 21.69 -14.03
CA ASN A 371 18.41 21.61 -12.83
C ASN A 371 17.96 20.16 -12.51
N ARG A 372 18.37 19.16 -13.29
CA ARG A 372 18.20 17.74 -12.97
C ARG A 372 19.32 17.22 -12.05
N PHE A 373 20.27 18.06 -11.67
CA PHE A 373 21.30 17.72 -10.71
C PHE A 373 21.33 18.73 -9.56
N TYR A 374 21.97 18.33 -8.46
CA TYR A 374 22.33 19.24 -7.41
C TYR A 374 23.40 20.23 -7.90
N HIS A 375 23.18 21.50 -7.57
CA HIS A 375 24.14 22.59 -7.65
C HIS A 375 23.72 23.67 -6.64
N SER A 376 24.66 24.54 -6.26
CA SER A 376 24.48 25.55 -5.20
C SER A 376 23.41 26.62 -5.49
N HIS A 377 22.78 26.55 -6.66
CA HIS A 377 21.72 27.47 -7.11
C HIS A 377 20.41 26.75 -7.47
N ASN A 378 20.30 25.44 -7.20
CA ASN A 378 19.08 24.67 -7.46
C ASN A 378 18.10 24.78 -6.29
N THR A 379 17.06 25.59 -6.46
CA THR A 379 16.10 25.93 -5.40
C THR A 379 15.25 24.75 -4.90
N ASP A 380 15.26 23.60 -5.59
CA ASP A 380 14.66 22.36 -5.09
C ASP A 380 15.28 21.92 -3.75
N PHE A 381 16.54 22.28 -3.49
CA PHE A 381 17.27 21.96 -2.27
C PHE A 381 17.25 23.10 -1.23
N LYS A 382 16.64 24.25 -1.53
CA LYS A 382 16.59 25.39 -0.61
C LYS A 382 15.51 25.17 0.46
N CYS A 383 15.89 25.31 1.74
CA CYS A 383 15.01 25.28 2.91
C CYS A 383 13.98 24.14 2.85
N PRO A 384 14.41 22.87 2.79
CA PRO A 384 13.46 21.77 2.89
C PRO A 384 12.70 21.86 4.20
N ASP A 385 11.46 21.42 4.15
CA ASP A 385 10.57 21.29 5.29
C ASP A 385 11.16 20.34 6.32
N PHE A 386 11.62 19.16 5.89
CA PHE A 386 12.31 18.20 6.74
C PHE A 386 13.64 17.81 6.11
N GLU A 387 14.68 17.67 6.93
CA GLU A 387 15.95 17.12 6.46
C GLU A 387 16.71 16.42 7.59
N ASN A 388 17.25 15.24 7.28
CA ASN A 388 18.22 14.54 8.12
C ASN A 388 19.42 14.06 7.27
N ASN A 389 20.23 13.15 7.78
CA ASN A 389 21.43 12.66 7.07
C ASN A 389 21.13 11.78 5.84
N LEU A 390 19.88 11.31 5.65
CA LEU A 390 19.49 10.40 4.57
C LEU A 390 18.61 11.07 3.52
N ILE A 391 17.67 11.91 3.95
CA ILE A 391 16.59 12.45 3.13
C ILE A 391 16.35 13.92 3.46
N GLY A 392 15.98 14.70 2.43
CA GLY A 392 15.24 15.93 2.61
C GLY A 392 13.91 15.90 1.86
N ILE A 393 12.92 16.58 2.43
CA ILE A 393 11.55 16.69 1.95
C ILE A 393 11.20 18.18 1.93
N LYS A 394 10.70 18.64 0.80
CA LYS A 394 10.19 20.00 0.60
C LYS A 394 8.76 19.92 0.09
N ILE A 395 7.87 20.59 0.80
CA ILE A 395 6.45 20.73 0.48
C ILE A 395 6.31 21.94 -0.43
N LEU A 396 5.59 21.74 -1.53
CA LEU A 396 5.26 22.77 -2.49
C LEU A 396 3.74 23.03 -2.42
N PRO A 397 3.27 24.18 -2.93
CA PRO A 397 1.85 24.39 -3.16
C PRO A 397 1.21 23.23 -3.92
N LYS A 398 -0.07 23.01 -3.65
CA LYS A 398 -0.84 21.91 -4.24
C LYS A 398 -0.73 21.95 -5.77
N ASP A 399 -0.52 20.79 -6.38
CA ASP A 399 -0.41 20.57 -7.83
C ASP A 399 0.84 21.18 -8.50
N GLU A 400 1.70 21.90 -7.78
CA GLU A 400 2.98 22.37 -8.33
C GLU A 400 3.91 21.20 -8.67
N PRO A 401 4.68 21.30 -9.78
CA PRO A 401 5.59 20.25 -10.20
C PRO A 401 6.75 20.12 -9.21
N GLY A 402 6.80 19.00 -8.51
CA GLY A 402 7.88 18.59 -7.65
C GLY A 402 8.87 17.65 -8.33
N ALA A 403 9.75 17.06 -7.52
CA ALA A 403 10.90 16.31 -8.00
C ALA A 403 11.28 15.15 -7.07
N PHE A 404 11.90 14.11 -7.63
CA PHE A 404 12.53 13.05 -6.85
C PHE A 404 14.01 12.96 -7.20
N TYR A 405 14.90 13.24 -6.25
CA TYR A 405 16.34 13.14 -6.42
C TYR A 405 16.89 11.93 -5.65
N ILE A 406 17.84 11.23 -6.27
CA ILE A 406 18.64 10.19 -5.62
C ILE A 406 20.10 10.51 -5.87
N ALA A 407 20.89 10.60 -4.80
CA ALA A 407 22.28 11.04 -4.86
C ALA A 407 22.46 12.36 -5.63
N GLY A 408 21.51 13.28 -5.42
CA GLY A 408 21.42 14.60 -6.07
C GLY A 408 21.19 14.59 -7.58
N GLN A 409 20.89 13.44 -8.20
CA GLN A 409 20.37 13.36 -9.58
C GLN A 409 18.84 13.19 -9.56
N ARG A 410 18.12 13.95 -10.38
CA ARG A 410 16.66 13.86 -10.55
C ARG A 410 16.29 12.61 -11.35
N TYR A 411 15.32 11.87 -10.85
CA TYR A 411 14.71 10.72 -11.50
C TYR A 411 13.34 11.09 -12.07
N GLN A 412 12.97 10.41 -13.14
CA GLN A 412 11.58 10.45 -13.61
C GLN A 412 10.71 9.66 -12.63
N VAL A 413 9.49 10.14 -12.44
CA VAL A 413 8.41 9.48 -11.72
C VAL A 413 7.23 9.39 -12.68
N ALA A 414 6.67 8.20 -12.90
CA ALA A 414 5.62 7.96 -13.90
C ALA A 414 5.95 8.61 -15.27
N ASP A 415 7.14 8.30 -15.77
CA ASP A 415 7.74 8.80 -17.02
C ASP A 415 7.91 10.33 -17.15
N SER A 416 7.73 11.09 -16.06
CA SER A 416 7.93 12.54 -16.03
C SER A 416 8.95 12.97 -14.97
N TYR A 417 9.83 13.91 -15.30
CA TYR A 417 10.70 14.54 -14.30
C TYR A 417 9.91 15.39 -13.28
N GLU A 418 8.66 15.75 -13.61
CA GLU A 418 7.73 16.53 -12.78
C GLU A 418 6.53 15.68 -12.31
N GLY A 419 6.76 14.36 -12.21
CA GLY A 419 5.72 13.37 -11.89
C GLY A 419 5.34 13.27 -10.41
N LEU A 420 5.97 14.07 -9.55
CA LEU A 420 5.50 14.33 -8.19
C LEU A 420 4.86 15.72 -8.13
N LYS A 421 3.75 15.85 -7.42
CA LYS A 421 2.94 17.07 -7.28
C LYS A 421 2.91 17.53 -5.83
N GLY A 422 3.20 18.80 -5.60
CA GLY A 422 3.25 19.39 -4.26
C GLY A 422 4.44 18.92 -3.41
N LEU A 423 5.37 18.14 -3.96
CA LEU A 423 6.39 17.45 -3.17
C LEU A 423 7.71 17.32 -3.92
N THR A 424 8.79 17.80 -3.31
CA THR A 424 10.16 17.51 -3.70
C THR A 424 10.84 16.65 -2.63
N VAL A 425 11.38 15.50 -3.05
CA VAL A 425 12.13 14.58 -2.18
C VAL A 425 13.53 14.45 -2.72
N PHE A 426 14.53 14.49 -1.84
CA PHE A 426 15.91 14.21 -2.22
C PHE A 426 16.59 13.26 -1.25
N LEU A 427 16.96 12.09 -1.76
CA LEU A 427 17.82 11.14 -1.06
C LEU A 427 19.27 11.54 -1.27
N LYS A 428 20.01 11.64 -0.17
CA LYS A 428 21.43 12.01 -0.18
C LYS A 428 22.31 10.89 -0.73
N GLU A 429 21.83 9.65 -0.66
CA GLU A 429 22.54 8.45 -1.10
C GLU A 429 21.57 7.51 -1.85
N LYS A 430 22.12 6.63 -2.70
CA LYS A 430 21.36 5.56 -3.34
C LYS A 430 20.92 4.54 -2.30
N PRO A 431 19.62 4.21 -2.20
CA PRO A 431 19.18 3.09 -1.37
C PRO A 431 19.73 1.76 -1.94
N PRO A 432 19.87 0.73 -1.10
CA PRO A 432 20.37 -0.57 -1.54
C PRO A 432 19.38 -1.23 -2.52
N ALA A 433 19.88 -2.18 -3.33
CA ALA A 433 19.02 -2.99 -4.19
C ALA A 433 18.01 -3.82 -3.37
N LYS A 434 18.44 -4.35 -2.22
CA LYS A 434 17.65 -5.18 -1.33
C LYS A 434 17.94 -4.90 0.14
N LYS A 435 16.97 -5.18 0.99
CA LYS A 435 17.10 -5.30 2.45
C LYS A 435 16.46 -6.63 2.87
N GLY A 436 17.29 -7.60 3.25
CA GLY A 436 16.85 -9.01 3.35
C GLY A 436 16.28 -9.50 2.01
N ASP A 437 15.09 -10.11 2.05
CA ASP A 437 14.39 -10.58 0.85
C ASP A 437 13.58 -9.50 0.11
N THR A 438 13.52 -8.29 0.67
CA THR A 438 12.74 -7.19 0.09
C THR A 438 13.58 -6.41 -0.91
N ILE A 439 13.06 -6.23 -2.13
CA ILE A 439 13.65 -5.32 -3.11
C ILE A 439 13.31 -3.90 -2.69
N VAL A 440 14.35 -3.08 -2.50
CA VAL A 440 14.21 -1.67 -2.14
C VAL A 440 14.29 -0.84 -3.42
N PHE A 441 15.46 -0.81 -4.07
CA PHE A 441 15.64 -0.06 -5.32
C PHE A 441 16.85 -0.56 -6.10
N ASP A 442 16.61 -1.21 -7.24
CA ASP A 442 17.67 -1.54 -8.20
C ASP A 442 17.50 -0.65 -9.43
N PRO A 443 18.25 0.46 -9.55
CA PRO A 443 18.26 1.24 -10.77
C PRO A 443 18.90 0.37 -11.85
N SER A 444 18.07 -0.18 -12.74
CA SER A 444 18.53 -0.87 -13.94
C SER A 444 19.57 -0.02 -14.68
N ARG A 445 20.38 -0.65 -15.54
CA ARG A 445 21.32 0.06 -16.43
C ARG A 445 20.68 1.28 -17.11
N ASP A 446 19.44 1.13 -17.55
CA ASP A 446 18.67 2.16 -18.26
C ASP A 446 18.02 3.21 -17.34
N ARG A 447 18.12 3.00 -16.02
CA ARG A 447 17.58 3.85 -14.94
C ARG A 447 16.14 4.23 -15.25
N THR A 448 15.32 3.19 -15.38
CA THR A 448 13.88 3.28 -15.67
C THR A 448 13.16 4.20 -14.69
N SER A 449 12.11 4.84 -15.18
CA SER A 449 11.27 5.74 -14.38
C SER A 449 10.77 5.07 -13.09
N LEU A 450 10.69 5.85 -12.01
CA LEU A 450 10.17 5.40 -10.73
C LEU A 450 8.64 5.26 -10.83
N ASN A 451 8.13 4.12 -10.37
CA ASN A 451 6.70 3.89 -10.23
C ASN A 451 6.31 3.95 -8.74
N SER A 452 5.00 3.91 -8.47
CA SER A 452 4.48 4.03 -7.11
C SER A 452 5.00 2.93 -6.16
N ALA A 453 5.27 1.72 -6.67
CA ALA A 453 5.86 0.64 -5.88
C ALA A 453 7.32 0.95 -5.48
N HIS A 454 8.12 1.54 -6.38
CA HIS A 454 9.47 2.02 -6.04
C HIS A 454 9.41 3.09 -4.96
N LEU A 455 8.50 4.07 -5.09
CA LEU A 455 8.33 5.14 -4.10
C LEU A 455 7.98 4.57 -2.72
N LYS A 456 7.00 3.65 -2.66
CA LYS A 456 6.60 2.99 -1.42
C LYS A 456 7.75 2.20 -0.79
N SER A 457 8.47 1.39 -1.57
CA SER A 457 9.59 0.57 -1.07
C SER A 457 10.74 1.42 -0.56
N ILE A 458 11.10 2.49 -1.28
CA ILE A 458 12.17 3.42 -0.88
C ILE A 458 11.77 4.15 0.42
N ALA A 459 10.55 4.69 0.48
CA ALA A 459 10.08 5.45 1.63
C ALA A 459 9.97 4.58 2.89
N LYS A 460 9.50 3.32 2.72
CA LYS A 460 9.49 2.31 3.77
C LYS A 460 10.90 1.98 4.27
N TYR A 461 11.85 1.76 3.36
CA TYR A 461 13.24 1.50 3.72
C TYR A 461 13.82 2.62 4.61
N ILE A 462 13.53 3.88 4.27
CA ILE A 462 13.99 5.05 5.04
C ILE A 462 13.33 5.08 6.42
N ALA A 463 12.01 4.94 6.51
CA ALA A 463 11.30 4.98 7.78
C ALA A 463 11.68 3.82 8.74
N GLU A 464 12.05 2.67 8.18
CA GLU A 464 12.57 1.52 8.94
C GLU A 464 14.02 1.67 9.42
N ASP A 465 14.76 2.70 8.99
CA ASP A 465 16.17 2.86 9.36
C ASP A 465 16.29 3.13 10.87
N PRO A 466 16.96 2.24 11.64
CA PRO A 466 17.10 2.41 13.08
C PRO A 466 17.93 3.64 13.46
N ASN A 467 18.72 4.19 12.55
CA ASN A 467 19.52 5.39 12.79
C ASN A 467 18.68 6.68 12.81
N ILE A 468 17.44 6.64 12.30
CA ILE A 468 16.48 7.74 12.47
C ILE A 468 15.80 7.54 13.82
N SER A 469 15.86 8.51 14.74
CA SER A 469 15.13 8.41 16.00
C SER A 469 13.61 8.39 15.80
N LYS A 470 12.84 7.81 16.74
CA LYS A 470 11.37 7.87 16.68
C LYS A 470 10.89 9.34 16.62
N GLN A 471 11.53 10.27 17.35
CA GLN A 471 11.21 11.70 17.32
C GLN A 471 11.46 12.34 15.94
N GLU A 472 12.56 12.00 15.26
CA GLU A 472 12.80 12.47 13.90
C GLU A 472 11.80 11.88 12.90
N LEU A 473 11.43 10.61 13.05
CA LEU A 473 10.42 9.98 12.22
C LEU A 473 9.04 10.66 12.40
N VAL A 474 8.67 11.04 13.62
CA VAL A 474 7.45 11.84 13.88
C VAL A 474 7.52 13.20 13.17
N LYS A 475 8.67 13.90 13.21
CA LYS A 475 8.86 15.16 12.48
C LYS A 475 8.75 14.98 10.97
N MET A 476 9.26 13.87 10.42
CA MET A 476 9.15 13.53 9.00
C MET A 476 7.71 13.23 8.59
N ILE A 477 6.95 12.50 9.42
CA ILE A 477 5.52 12.24 9.18
C ILE A 477 4.72 13.55 9.23
N HIS A 478 5.02 14.41 10.21
CA HIS A 478 4.38 15.72 10.37
C HIS A 478 4.67 16.66 9.20
N SER A 479 5.88 16.63 8.62
CA SER A 479 6.18 17.46 7.44
C SER A 479 5.30 17.13 6.24
N LEU A 480 4.68 15.95 6.21
CA LEU A 480 3.82 15.49 5.12
C LEU A 480 2.33 15.69 5.41
N GLU A 481 1.95 16.54 6.37
CA GLU A 481 0.55 16.77 6.78
C GLU A 481 -0.39 17.06 5.60
N ASN A 482 0.05 17.86 4.62
CA ASN A 482 -0.71 18.18 3.42
C ASN A 482 -1.11 16.94 2.58
N PHE A 483 -0.45 15.81 2.80
CA PHE A 483 -0.67 14.55 2.10
C PHE A 483 -1.47 13.54 2.95
N TRP A 484 -1.80 13.82 4.20
CA TRP A 484 -2.45 12.85 5.08
C TRP A 484 -3.87 12.47 4.63
N THR A 485 -4.59 13.41 4.00
CA THR A 485 -5.95 13.22 3.47
C THR A 485 -5.98 12.70 2.03
N VAL A 486 -4.81 12.55 1.40
CA VAL A 486 -4.71 12.14 0.01
C VAL A 486 -5.15 10.69 -0.13
N SER A 487 -6.05 10.44 -1.08
CA SER A 487 -6.41 9.08 -1.47
C SER A 487 -5.60 8.60 -2.66
N GLU A 488 -5.38 7.29 -2.75
CA GLU A 488 -4.72 6.59 -3.86
C GLU A 488 -5.20 7.04 -5.26
N ARG A 489 -6.48 7.40 -5.42
CA ARG A 489 -7.07 7.76 -6.73
C ARG A 489 -6.58 9.08 -7.31
N TYR A 490 -6.19 10.04 -6.47
CA TYR A 490 -5.91 11.41 -6.93
C TYR A 490 -4.42 11.66 -7.12
N ASN A 491 -3.59 11.21 -6.18
CA ASN A 491 -2.15 11.44 -6.16
C ASN A 491 -1.43 10.13 -5.80
N PRO A 492 -1.43 9.14 -6.72
CA PRO A 492 -0.98 7.79 -6.41
C PRO A 492 0.49 7.74 -6.00
N ASN A 493 1.35 8.64 -6.49
CA ASN A 493 2.78 8.61 -6.21
C ASN A 493 3.12 9.14 -4.81
N GLU A 494 2.55 10.28 -4.46
CA GLU A 494 2.70 10.95 -3.17
C GLU A 494 2.03 10.12 -2.07
N TYR A 495 0.84 9.59 -2.35
CA TYR A 495 0.16 8.63 -1.49
C TYR A 495 1.04 7.41 -1.20
N ASN A 496 1.59 6.76 -2.24
CA ASN A 496 2.43 5.58 -2.05
C ASN A 496 3.74 5.89 -1.31
N PHE A 497 4.31 7.09 -1.51
CA PHE A 497 5.46 7.56 -0.74
C PHE A 497 5.10 7.70 0.75
N LEU A 498 4.00 8.38 1.09
CA LEU A 498 3.51 8.51 2.46
C LEU A 498 3.20 7.14 3.08
N GLU A 499 2.47 6.28 2.38
CA GLU A 499 2.14 4.92 2.83
C GLU A 499 3.38 4.07 3.10
N GLY A 500 4.46 4.28 2.35
CA GLY A 500 5.75 3.66 2.63
C GLY A 500 6.31 4.10 3.98
N ILE A 501 6.29 5.40 4.26
CA ILE A 501 6.73 5.96 5.55
C ILE A 501 5.89 5.41 6.70
N LEU A 502 4.56 5.43 6.58
CA LEU A 502 3.64 4.93 7.60
C LEU A 502 3.86 3.43 7.85
N SER A 503 4.06 2.63 6.79
CA SER A 503 4.36 1.20 6.93
C SER A 503 5.69 0.96 7.66
N GLY A 504 6.73 1.74 7.37
CA GLY A 504 8.01 1.64 8.09
C GLY A 504 7.92 2.09 9.54
N ALA A 505 7.10 3.12 9.82
CA ALA A 505 6.83 3.59 11.17
C ALA A 505 6.08 2.55 12.03
N ASN A 506 5.07 1.88 11.45
CA ASN A 506 4.36 0.78 12.11
C ASN A 506 5.32 -0.38 12.45
N ILE A 507 6.22 -0.76 11.53
CA ILE A 507 7.23 -1.80 11.79
C ILE A 507 8.16 -1.44 12.97
N ARG A 508 8.37 -0.14 13.20
CA ARG A 508 9.16 0.37 14.33
C ARG A 508 8.34 0.58 15.61
N ASP A 509 7.10 0.11 15.63
CA ASP A 509 6.19 0.23 16.77
C ASP A 509 6.08 1.70 17.21
N LEU A 510 5.89 2.59 16.23
CA LEU A 510 5.77 4.03 16.48
C LEU A 510 4.33 4.39 16.88
N HIS A 511 4.17 4.99 18.05
CA HIS A 511 2.91 5.55 18.53
C HIS A 511 2.98 7.07 18.52
N ILE A 512 2.02 7.73 17.90
CA ILE A 512 1.92 9.19 17.81
C ILE A 512 0.61 9.66 18.45
N LYS A 513 0.68 10.74 19.22
CA LYS A 513 -0.49 11.46 19.72
C LYS A 513 -0.94 12.50 18.70
N PHE A 514 -1.98 12.16 17.95
CA PHE A 514 -2.64 13.05 16.99
C PHE A 514 -3.64 14.00 17.67
N PRO A 515 -3.99 15.15 17.05
CA PRO A 515 -5.03 16.03 17.56
C PRO A 515 -6.43 15.40 17.39
N ASP A 516 -7.36 15.74 18.29
CA ASP A 516 -8.69 15.09 18.41
C ASP A 516 -9.57 15.14 17.14
N LYS A 517 -9.28 16.06 16.21
CA LYS A 517 -10.03 16.23 14.96
C LYS A 517 -9.45 15.43 13.78
N TYR A 518 -8.39 14.66 13.97
CA TYR A 518 -7.82 13.81 12.93
C TYR A 518 -8.30 12.38 13.13
N VAL A 519 -8.80 11.77 12.04
CA VAL A 519 -9.36 10.42 12.07
C VAL A 519 -8.93 9.62 10.84
N ALA A 520 -8.53 8.37 11.04
CA ALA A 520 -8.13 7.48 9.96
C ALA A 520 -9.34 6.76 9.35
N ARG A 521 -9.34 6.60 8.01
CA ARG A 521 -10.39 5.85 7.29
C ARG A 521 -10.42 4.36 7.65
N THR A 522 -11.57 3.72 7.42
CA THR A 522 -11.74 2.26 7.39
C THR A 522 -12.12 1.75 5.99
N PHE A 523 -12.18 0.42 5.77
CA PHE A 523 -12.52 -0.13 4.45
C PHE A 523 -13.95 0.16 4.00
N TYR A 524 -14.88 0.33 4.95
CA TYR A 524 -16.32 0.38 4.68
C TYR A 524 -16.91 1.78 4.84
N ASP A 525 -16.06 2.81 4.86
CA ASP A 525 -16.52 4.18 5.02
C ASP A 525 -17.37 4.63 3.83
N SER A 526 -18.64 4.98 4.07
CA SER A 526 -19.50 5.57 3.03
C SER A 526 -19.09 7.02 2.75
N LEU A 527 -19.23 7.45 1.49
CA LEU A 527 -18.91 8.83 1.08
C LEU A 527 -19.71 9.87 1.88
N GLU A 528 -20.98 9.59 2.16
CA GLU A 528 -21.87 10.47 2.94
C GLU A 528 -21.40 10.61 4.39
N MET A 529 -20.89 9.54 4.97
CA MET A 529 -20.32 9.57 6.32
C MET A 529 -19.02 10.37 6.36
N LEU A 530 -18.11 10.15 5.40
CA LEU A 530 -16.88 10.92 5.30
C LEU A 530 -17.18 12.42 5.14
N GLN A 531 -18.14 12.77 4.29
CA GLN A 531 -18.58 14.14 4.11
C GLN A 531 -19.17 14.72 5.40
N SER A 532 -20.01 13.97 6.13
CA SER A 532 -20.58 14.42 7.41
C SER A 532 -19.51 14.67 8.49
N LEU A 533 -18.44 13.86 8.51
CA LEU A 533 -17.30 14.06 9.41
C LEU A 533 -16.52 15.33 9.04
N GLU A 534 -16.25 15.54 7.76
CA GLU A 534 -15.59 16.74 7.25
C GLU A 534 -16.41 18.01 7.56
N GLU A 535 -17.74 17.98 7.36
CA GLU A 535 -18.66 19.05 7.75
C GLU A 535 -18.67 19.31 9.27
N SER A 536 -18.37 18.29 10.07
CA SER A 536 -18.23 18.38 11.54
C SER A 536 -16.82 18.80 11.99
N GLY A 537 -15.97 19.22 11.04
CA GLY A 537 -14.63 19.73 11.27
C GLY A 537 -13.58 18.66 11.53
N TYR A 538 -13.82 17.40 11.15
CA TYR A 538 -12.81 16.35 11.18
C TYR A 538 -11.95 16.35 9.91
N VAL A 539 -10.68 16.01 10.06
CA VAL A 539 -9.74 15.76 8.97
C VAL A 539 -9.61 14.25 8.80
N VAL A 540 -10.08 13.74 7.65
CA VAL A 540 -10.11 12.30 7.38
C VAL A 540 -8.84 11.87 6.63
N CYS A 541 -7.97 11.14 7.34
CA CYS A 541 -6.66 10.72 6.87
C CYS A 541 -6.65 9.28 6.31
N SER A 542 -5.55 8.91 5.64
CA SER A 542 -5.30 7.53 5.18
C SER A 542 -5.51 6.52 6.31
N ARG A 543 -6.00 5.33 5.96
CA ARG A 543 -6.23 4.24 6.92
C ARG A 543 -4.97 3.91 7.72
N SER A 544 -3.80 3.89 7.07
CA SER A 544 -2.54 3.48 7.69
C SER A 544 -2.10 4.36 8.87
N PHE A 545 -2.72 5.53 9.08
CA PHE A 545 -2.53 6.32 10.30
C PHE A 545 -3.07 5.63 11.56
N SER A 546 -4.07 4.74 11.43
CA SER A 546 -4.58 3.97 12.57
C SER A 546 -3.53 3.06 13.20
N ASP A 547 -2.60 2.58 12.37
CA ASP A 547 -1.53 1.68 12.79
C ASP A 547 -0.51 2.36 13.69
N ILE A 548 -0.42 3.70 13.64
CA ILE A 548 0.52 4.50 14.42
C ILE A 548 -0.16 5.38 15.47
N GLY A 549 -1.42 5.08 15.80
CA GLY A 549 -2.13 5.68 16.95
C GLY A 549 -3.20 6.72 16.62
N MET A 550 -3.51 6.99 15.35
CA MET A 550 -4.66 7.84 15.02
C MET A 550 -5.97 7.07 15.26
N PRO A 551 -6.96 7.62 15.97
CA PRO A 551 -8.29 7.01 16.06
C PRO A 551 -8.87 6.81 14.66
N ASN A 552 -9.54 5.69 14.39
CA ASN A 552 -10.21 5.47 13.11
C ASN A 552 -11.69 5.88 13.17
N VAL A 553 -12.35 5.92 12.01
CA VAL A 553 -13.76 6.33 11.92
C VAL A 553 -14.69 5.42 12.73
N SER A 554 -14.41 4.12 12.80
CA SER A 554 -15.17 3.20 13.64
C SER A 554 -15.01 3.53 15.14
N ASP A 555 -13.78 3.79 15.61
CA ASP A 555 -13.53 4.23 17.00
C ASP A 555 -14.33 5.51 17.33
N LEU A 556 -14.37 6.45 16.38
CA LEU A 556 -15.10 7.70 16.51
C LEU A 556 -16.63 7.49 16.52
N LEU A 557 -17.17 6.69 15.62
CA LEU A 557 -18.61 6.40 15.59
C LEU A 557 -19.06 5.62 16.82
N ASN A 558 -18.25 4.67 17.27
CA ASN A 558 -18.49 3.94 18.50
C ASN A 558 -18.54 4.88 19.71
N THR A 559 -17.88 6.03 19.69
CA THR A 559 -17.96 7.04 20.77
C THR A 559 -19.13 8.01 20.61
N ILE A 560 -19.48 8.41 19.39
CA ILE A 560 -20.48 9.46 19.10
C ILE A 560 -21.90 8.92 18.92
N ARG A 561 -22.08 7.68 18.45
CA ARG A 561 -23.40 7.10 18.15
C ARG A 561 -23.64 5.83 18.96
N LYS A 562 -24.81 5.73 19.58
CA LYS A 562 -25.34 4.51 20.19
C LYS A 562 -26.60 4.17 19.41
N HIS A 563 -26.80 2.89 19.09
CA HIS A 563 -28.11 2.43 18.64
C HIS A 563 -29.21 2.94 19.57
N LYS A 564 -30.35 3.29 18.98
CA LYS A 564 -31.56 3.62 19.71
C LYS A 564 -32.18 2.32 20.25
N PRO A 565 -32.19 2.12 21.59
CA PRO A 565 -32.69 0.88 22.14
C PRO A 565 -34.19 0.74 21.94
N LEU A 566 -34.63 -0.48 21.65
CA LEU A 566 -36.02 -0.87 21.58
C LEU A 566 -36.46 -1.64 22.82
N ASN A 567 -37.70 -1.43 23.23
CA ASN A 567 -38.34 -2.27 24.22
C ASN A 567 -38.65 -3.64 23.60
N PRO A 568 -38.11 -4.76 24.14
CA PRO A 568 -38.39 -6.09 23.61
C PRO A 568 -39.86 -6.46 23.84
N THR A 569 -40.46 -7.13 22.86
CA THR A 569 -41.74 -7.84 23.04
C THR A 569 -41.60 -9.01 24.02
N ASP A 570 -42.70 -9.57 24.52
CA ASP A 570 -42.62 -10.69 25.47
C ASP A 570 -41.94 -11.93 24.87
N ILE A 571 -42.17 -12.22 23.58
CA ILE A 571 -41.47 -13.29 22.85
C ILE A 571 -39.97 -12.98 22.75
N GLN A 572 -39.61 -11.74 22.43
CA GLN A 572 -38.20 -11.34 22.35
C GLN A 572 -37.53 -11.42 23.73
N LYS A 573 -38.21 -11.04 24.83
CA LYS A 573 -37.68 -11.24 26.19
C LYS A 573 -37.38 -12.70 26.48
N GLN A 574 -38.30 -13.60 26.14
CA GLN A 574 -38.11 -15.05 26.30
C GLN A 574 -36.90 -15.54 25.49
N LYS A 575 -36.77 -15.09 24.23
CA LYS A 575 -35.58 -15.38 23.40
C LYS A 575 -34.29 -14.88 24.05
N LEU A 576 -34.24 -13.64 24.54
CA LEU A 576 -33.06 -13.10 25.22
C LEU A 576 -32.69 -13.92 26.47
N ILE A 577 -33.67 -14.37 27.25
CA ILE A 577 -33.45 -15.26 28.41
C ILE A 577 -32.83 -16.59 27.96
N LEU A 578 -33.36 -17.21 26.90
CA LEU A 578 -32.82 -18.47 26.37
C LEU A 578 -31.36 -18.33 25.92
N ILE A 579 -31.00 -17.23 25.24
CA ILE A 579 -29.62 -16.98 24.82
C ILE A 579 -28.70 -16.77 26.03
N LYS A 580 -29.13 -16.01 27.04
CA LYS A 580 -28.37 -15.84 28.29
C LYS A 580 -28.13 -17.17 28.98
N GLU A 581 -29.13 -18.05 29.05
CA GLU A 581 -28.99 -19.38 29.62
C GLU A 581 -28.09 -20.30 28.77
N GLY A 582 -28.10 -20.13 27.45
CA GLY A 582 -27.16 -20.78 26.54
C GLY A 582 -25.71 -20.39 26.84
N VAL A 583 -25.42 -19.09 26.97
CA VAL A 583 -24.10 -18.58 27.36
C VAL A 583 -23.71 -19.07 28.76
N ASN A 584 -24.63 -19.04 29.72
CA ASN A 584 -24.40 -19.54 31.09
C ASN A 584 -24.07 -21.03 31.14
N THR A 585 -24.55 -21.83 30.18
CA THR A 585 -24.18 -23.25 30.09
C THR A 585 -22.68 -23.42 29.82
N PHE A 586 -22.04 -22.45 29.16
CA PHE A 586 -20.60 -22.45 28.91
C PHE A 586 -19.76 -21.80 30.00
N LYS A 587 -20.39 -21.14 30.99
CA LYS A 587 -19.71 -20.40 32.05
C LYS A 587 -18.60 -21.20 32.77
N PRO A 588 -18.80 -22.48 33.16
CA PRO A 588 -17.77 -23.26 33.84
C PRO A 588 -16.46 -23.44 33.06
N TYR A 589 -16.48 -23.26 31.73
CA TYR A 589 -15.32 -23.44 30.85
C TYR A 589 -14.65 -22.12 30.45
N LEU A 590 -15.39 -21.02 30.57
CA LEU A 590 -15.00 -19.72 30.05
C LEU A 590 -14.63 -18.72 31.14
N GLU A 591 -15.27 -18.83 32.30
CA GLU A 591 -15.08 -17.95 33.45
C GLU A 591 -13.64 -18.00 33.98
N ASN A 592 -13.07 -16.83 34.29
CA ASN A 592 -11.70 -16.61 34.79
C ASN A 592 -10.56 -17.03 33.84
N LYS A 593 -10.86 -17.80 32.78
CA LYS A 593 -9.90 -18.16 31.73
C LYS A 593 -9.92 -17.19 30.57
N TYR A 594 -11.12 -16.78 30.15
CA TYR A 594 -11.33 -15.86 29.03
C TYR A 594 -12.18 -14.65 29.46
N PHE A 595 -13.24 -14.89 30.22
CA PHE A 595 -14.18 -13.86 30.61
C PHE A 595 -14.30 -13.75 32.13
N LYS A 596 -14.48 -12.52 32.63
CA LYS A 596 -14.86 -12.27 34.02
C LYS A 596 -16.32 -12.72 34.23
N PRO A 597 -16.70 -13.12 35.45
CA PRO A 597 -18.05 -13.61 35.77
C PRO A 597 -19.18 -12.70 35.25
N GLU A 598 -18.98 -11.38 35.34
CA GLU A 598 -19.91 -10.34 34.92
C GLU A 598 -20.02 -10.16 33.39
N GLU A 599 -19.01 -10.57 32.62
CA GLU A 599 -19.04 -10.51 31.15
C GLU A 599 -19.89 -11.66 30.58
N LEU A 600 -20.00 -12.78 31.31
CA LEU A 600 -20.81 -13.93 30.94
C LEU A 600 -22.29 -13.80 31.36
N ASP A 601 -22.63 -12.90 32.29
CA ASP A 601 -24.00 -12.43 32.49
C ASP A 601 -24.38 -11.41 31.40
N THR A 602 -24.31 -11.87 30.14
CA THR A 602 -24.39 -11.00 28.97
C THR A 602 -25.70 -10.21 28.93
N LYS A 603 -25.60 -8.93 28.55
CA LYS A 603 -26.73 -8.02 28.39
C LYS A 603 -26.94 -7.78 26.90
N ILE A 604 -28.14 -8.02 26.43
CA ILE A 604 -28.46 -8.02 25.00
C ILE A 604 -29.49 -6.91 24.74
N TYR A 605 -29.17 -6.01 23.82
CA TYR A 605 -30.01 -4.85 23.52
C TYR A 605 -30.53 -4.94 22.10
N ILE A 606 -31.79 -4.58 21.86
CA ILE A 606 -32.40 -4.68 20.53
C ILE A 606 -32.37 -3.33 19.84
N PHE A 607 -32.01 -3.32 18.55
CA PHE A 607 -32.13 -2.15 17.67
C PHE A 607 -32.88 -2.51 16.39
N ASN A 608 -33.32 -1.51 15.63
CA ASN A 608 -33.95 -1.70 14.32
C ASN A 608 -33.12 -1.04 13.24
N ARG A 609 -32.33 -1.84 12.52
CA ARG A 609 -31.48 -1.34 11.43
C ARG A 609 -32.26 -0.72 10.27
N GLU A 610 -33.54 -1.05 10.11
CA GLU A 610 -34.39 -0.50 9.03
C GLU A 610 -34.99 0.86 9.40
N ALA A 611 -34.86 1.31 10.65
CA ALA A 611 -35.32 2.63 11.06
C ALA A 611 -34.52 3.73 10.33
N SER A 612 -35.17 4.81 9.90
CA SER A 612 -34.53 5.85 9.07
C SER A 612 -33.34 6.55 9.72
N ASP A 613 -33.28 6.57 11.06
CA ASP A 613 -32.19 7.10 11.88
C ASP A 613 -31.03 6.10 12.09
N GLU A 614 -31.26 4.81 11.82
CA GLU A 614 -30.28 3.71 11.97
C GLU A 614 -29.76 3.19 10.62
N SER A 615 -30.62 3.11 9.61
CA SER A 615 -30.34 2.46 8.31
C SER A 615 -29.21 3.10 7.54
N ARG A 616 -28.98 4.40 7.74
CA ARG A 616 -27.85 5.14 7.15
C ARG A 616 -26.48 4.70 7.67
N TYR A 617 -26.44 4.04 8.82
CA TYR A 617 -25.20 3.69 9.53
C TYR A 617 -25.03 2.18 9.72
N TYR A 618 -26.12 1.43 9.75
CA TYR A 618 -26.14 0.02 10.19
C TYR A 618 -26.89 -0.92 9.24
N GLU A 619 -27.02 -0.57 7.95
CA GLU A 619 -27.81 -1.32 6.95
C GLU A 619 -27.51 -2.83 6.94
N TYR A 620 -26.23 -3.20 7.11
CA TYR A 620 -25.76 -4.59 7.07
C TYR A 620 -25.48 -5.19 8.45
N THR A 621 -25.62 -4.42 9.53
CA THR A 621 -25.30 -4.88 10.89
C THR A 621 -26.40 -5.79 11.43
N THR A 622 -26.03 -6.99 11.88
CA THR A 622 -26.95 -7.96 12.52
C THR A 622 -26.78 -7.98 14.04
N ALA A 623 -25.56 -7.75 14.52
CA ALA A 623 -25.21 -7.57 15.92
C ALA A 623 -23.97 -6.67 16.03
N GLU A 624 -23.75 -6.08 17.21
CA GLU A 624 -22.59 -5.24 17.49
C GLU A 624 -22.20 -5.28 18.97
N ALA A 625 -20.96 -5.66 19.27
CA ALA A 625 -20.44 -5.72 20.64
C ALA A 625 -20.44 -4.36 21.37
N ILE A 626 -20.74 -4.41 22.67
CA ILE A 626 -20.66 -3.26 23.56
C ILE A 626 -19.43 -3.44 24.45
N LEU A 627 -18.38 -2.66 24.20
CA LEU A 627 -17.11 -2.75 24.92
C LEU A 627 -16.88 -1.54 25.84
N ASP A 628 -16.20 -1.79 26.97
CA ASP A 628 -15.77 -0.79 27.94
C ASP A 628 -14.34 -1.05 28.41
N TYR A 629 -13.78 -0.20 29.27
CA TYR A 629 -12.49 -0.44 29.91
C TYR A 629 -12.60 -0.38 31.42
N ASP A 630 -11.86 -1.25 32.11
CA ASP A 630 -11.68 -1.10 33.55
C ASP A 630 -10.60 -0.06 33.92
N HIS A 631 -10.40 0.13 35.22
CA HIS A 631 -9.50 1.17 35.74
C HIS A 631 -8.02 0.86 35.42
N SER A 632 -7.69 -0.40 35.16
CA SER A 632 -6.39 -0.87 34.66
C SER A 632 -6.22 -0.73 33.15
N GLY A 633 -7.27 -0.37 32.41
CA GLY A 633 -7.24 -0.27 30.95
C GLY A 633 -7.48 -1.59 30.22
N GLU A 634 -7.93 -2.64 30.92
CA GLU A 634 -8.34 -3.90 30.29
C GLU A 634 -9.69 -3.73 29.60
N THR A 635 -9.82 -4.24 28.37
CA THR A 635 -11.09 -4.25 27.64
C THR A 635 -12.08 -5.23 28.28
N LEU A 636 -13.27 -4.75 28.60
CA LEU A 636 -14.39 -5.51 29.13
C LEU A 636 -15.53 -5.59 28.12
N SER A 637 -16.14 -6.77 27.98
CA SER A 637 -17.44 -6.87 27.33
C SER A 637 -18.55 -6.45 28.29
N LYS A 638 -19.46 -5.58 27.83
CA LYS A 638 -20.67 -5.15 28.55
C LYS A 638 -21.95 -5.70 27.93
N GLY A 639 -21.83 -6.63 26.97
CA GLY A 639 -22.94 -7.17 26.19
C GLY A 639 -22.83 -6.83 24.71
N PHE A 640 -23.95 -6.86 24.00
CA PHE A 640 -24.01 -6.56 22.57
C PHE A 640 -25.40 -6.10 22.13
N TRP A 641 -25.46 -5.45 20.98
CA TRP A 641 -26.67 -5.08 20.26
C TRP A 641 -27.06 -6.18 19.29
N ILE A 642 -28.35 -6.40 19.06
CA ILE A 642 -28.88 -7.33 18.08
C ILE A 642 -30.04 -6.73 17.30
N ASN A 643 -30.04 -6.92 15.98
CA ASN A 643 -31.12 -6.41 15.14
C ASN A 643 -32.41 -7.19 15.42
N LYS A 644 -33.55 -6.49 15.57
CA LYS A 644 -34.85 -7.09 15.90
C LYS A 644 -35.22 -8.23 14.95
N ASP A 645 -35.06 -8.03 13.64
CA ASP A 645 -35.52 -8.99 12.63
C ASP A 645 -34.61 -10.22 12.59
N TYR A 646 -33.33 -10.05 12.95
CA TYR A 646 -32.39 -11.14 13.08
C TYR A 646 -32.74 -12.01 14.29
N LEU A 647 -33.02 -11.40 15.44
CA LEU A 647 -33.51 -12.11 16.64
C LEU A 647 -34.84 -12.83 16.38
N ASP A 648 -35.74 -12.23 15.60
CA ASP A 648 -37.06 -12.79 15.32
C ASP A 648 -37.00 -14.01 14.40
N ARG A 649 -36.09 -14.00 13.41
CA ARG A 649 -36.00 -15.05 12.37
C ARG A 649 -34.92 -16.11 12.61
N GLY A 650 -33.87 -15.79 13.36
CA GLY A 650 -32.74 -16.69 13.59
C GLY A 650 -33.07 -17.91 14.43
N SER A 651 -32.31 -18.99 14.23
CA SER A 651 -32.36 -20.18 15.08
C SER A 651 -31.65 -19.95 16.42
N PHE A 652 -31.95 -20.78 17.42
CA PHE A 652 -31.27 -20.73 18.71
C PHE A 652 -29.74 -20.82 18.58
N THR A 653 -29.26 -21.75 17.75
CA THR A 653 -27.83 -21.99 17.54
C THR A 653 -27.14 -20.85 16.80
N GLU A 654 -27.82 -20.21 15.84
CA GLU A 654 -27.32 -19.02 15.14
C GLU A 654 -27.11 -17.86 16.10
N ILE A 655 -28.15 -17.52 16.88
CA ILE A 655 -28.10 -16.37 17.79
C ILE A 655 -27.14 -16.63 18.96
N LEU A 656 -27.06 -17.87 19.47
CA LEU A 656 -26.08 -18.24 20.49
C LEU A 656 -24.64 -18.15 19.97
N GLY A 657 -24.41 -18.55 18.72
CA GLY A 657 -23.12 -18.39 18.05
C GLY A 657 -22.73 -16.91 17.92
N THR A 658 -23.67 -16.06 17.49
CA THR A 658 -23.47 -14.61 17.46
C THR A 658 -23.14 -14.06 18.85
N ALA A 659 -23.88 -14.46 19.89
CA ALA A 659 -23.60 -13.99 21.25
C ALA A 659 -22.16 -14.30 21.70
N LEU A 660 -21.65 -15.50 21.40
CA LEU A 660 -20.26 -15.87 21.71
C LEU A 660 -19.24 -15.09 20.86
N HIS A 661 -19.54 -14.86 19.58
CA HIS A 661 -18.72 -14.02 18.69
C HIS A 661 -18.61 -12.60 19.23
N GLU A 662 -19.73 -11.96 19.56
CA GLU A 662 -19.77 -10.59 20.05
C GLU A 662 -19.02 -10.43 21.39
N LEU A 663 -19.11 -11.41 22.29
CA LEU A 663 -18.33 -11.39 23.53
C LEU A 663 -16.81 -11.41 23.25
N CYS A 664 -16.36 -12.11 22.20
CA CYS A 664 -14.94 -12.20 21.84
C CYS A 664 -14.34 -10.88 21.33
N HIS A 665 -15.15 -9.89 20.96
CA HIS A 665 -14.66 -8.59 20.53
C HIS A 665 -13.84 -7.83 21.60
N LYS A 666 -13.89 -8.26 22.87
CA LYS A 666 -12.96 -7.75 23.90
C LYS A 666 -11.48 -7.93 23.55
N TYR A 667 -11.15 -8.88 22.66
CA TYR A 667 -9.77 -9.20 22.26
C TYR A 667 -9.33 -8.55 20.94
N GLY A 668 -10.24 -7.89 20.23
CA GLY A 668 -9.97 -7.24 18.95
C GLY A 668 -11.19 -7.16 18.03
N GLY A 669 -11.07 -6.39 16.95
CA GLY A 669 -12.09 -6.35 15.88
C GLY A 669 -12.01 -7.59 14.97
N ASP A 670 -13.05 -7.80 14.16
CA ASP A 670 -13.17 -8.97 13.27
C ASP A 670 -11.92 -9.27 12.42
N GLU A 671 -11.23 -8.20 11.98
CA GLU A 671 -10.05 -8.29 11.10
C GLU A 671 -8.73 -8.50 11.86
N SER A 672 -8.74 -8.53 13.21
CA SER A 672 -7.50 -8.65 13.98
C SER A 672 -7.10 -10.10 14.18
N SER A 673 -5.79 -10.37 14.04
CA SER A 673 -5.22 -11.68 14.34
C SER A 673 -5.47 -12.10 15.79
N SER A 674 -5.42 -11.13 16.72
CA SER A 674 -5.72 -11.36 18.15
C SER A 674 -7.14 -11.88 18.37
N PHE A 675 -8.13 -11.34 17.67
CA PHE A 675 -9.52 -11.78 17.70
C PHE A 675 -9.64 -13.18 17.13
N SER A 676 -9.13 -13.42 15.92
CA SER A 676 -9.24 -14.72 15.24
C SER A 676 -8.60 -15.86 16.05
N TYR A 677 -7.41 -15.64 16.62
CA TYR A 677 -6.75 -16.65 17.44
C TYR A 677 -7.54 -16.94 18.72
N LYS A 678 -8.02 -15.90 19.41
CA LYS A 678 -8.71 -16.08 20.68
C LYS A 678 -10.08 -16.75 20.52
N LEU A 679 -10.82 -16.35 19.48
CA LEU A 679 -12.07 -17.00 19.12
C LEU A 679 -11.84 -18.49 18.83
N THR A 680 -10.78 -18.83 18.09
CA THR A 680 -10.41 -20.23 17.80
C THR A 680 -10.09 -21.03 19.08
N GLU A 681 -9.34 -20.44 20.03
CA GLU A 681 -9.04 -21.07 21.32
C GLU A 681 -10.30 -21.34 22.15
N ILE A 682 -11.20 -20.34 22.21
CA ILE A 682 -12.48 -20.45 22.91
C ILE A 682 -13.33 -21.55 22.28
N MET A 683 -13.46 -21.59 20.94
CA MET A 683 -14.19 -22.65 20.25
C MET A 683 -13.62 -24.04 20.56
N LYS A 684 -12.30 -24.19 20.54
CA LYS A 684 -11.62 -25.46 20.86
C LYS A 684 -11.93 -25.90 22.29
N GLU A 685 -11.93 -24.97 23.24
CA GLU A 685 -12.28 -25.24 24.63
C GLU A 685 -13.73 -25.73 24.75
N LEU A 686 -14.68 -25.01 24.12
CA LEU A 686 -16.10 -25.35 24.18
C LEU A 686 -16.39 -26.74 23.59
N ILE A 687 -15.75 -27.10 22.47
CA ILE A 687 -15.89 -28.42 21.87
C ILE A 687 -15.29 -29.49 22.79
N SER A 688 -14.05 -29.30 23.24
CA SER A 688 -13.34 -30.30 24.04
C SER A 688 -14.01 -30.57 25.39
N SER A 689 -14.52 -29.51 26.02
CA SER A 689 -15.16 -29.56 27.34
C SER A 689 -16.65 -29.94 27.25
N GLY A 690 -17.36 -29.46 26.22
CA GLY A 690 -18.77 -29.79 25.95
C GLY A 690 -19.00 -31.23 25.50
N MET A 691 -18.01 -31.88 24.88
CA MET A 691 -18.07 -33.32 24.53
C MET A 691 -18.13 -34.24 25.75
N ASN A 692 -17.70 -33.78 26.94
CA ASN A 692 -17.66 -34.59 28.17
C ASN A 692 -18.74 -34.20 29.19
N ASP A 693 -19.47 -33.10 29.00
CA ASP A 693 -20.57 -32.69 29.88
C ASP A 693 -21.94 -33.10 29.32
N ALA A 694 -22.43 -34.26 29.76
CA ALA A 694 -23.77 -34.74 29.41
C ALA A 694 -24.89 -33.80 29.90
N LYS A 695 -24.69 -33.10 31.03
CA LYS A 695 -25.71 -32.22 31.62
C LYS A 695 -25.83 -30.92 30.84
N GLY A 696 -24.71 -30.26 30.52
CA GLY A 696 -24.68 -29.06 29.68
C GLY A 696 -25.26 -29.29 28.29
N ARG A 697 -24.95 -30.43 27.64
CA ARG A 697 -25.58 -30.81 26.36
C ARG A 697 -27.09 -30.95 26.46
N THR A 698 -27.57 -31.66 27.49
CA THR A 698 -29.00 -31.82 27.73
C THR A 698 -29.67 -30.46 27.97
N GLN A 699 -29.00 -29.54 28.65
CA GLN A 699 -29.51 -28.20 28.87
C GLN A 699 -29.61 -27.39 27.56
N LEU A 700 -28.60 -27.44 26.69
CA LEU A 700 -28.64 -26.80 25.36
C LEU A 700 -29.76 -27.37 24.48
N GLN A 701 -30.00 -28.68 24.53
CA GLN A 701 -31.13 -29.34 23.85
C GLN A 701 -32.48 -28.81 24.31
N GLN A 702 -32.68 -28.69 25.63
CA GLN A 702 -33.94 -28.18 26.17
C GLN A 702 -34.13 -26.70 25.85
N LEU A 703 -33.05 -25.90 25.85
CA LEU A 703 -33.09 -24.49 25.44
C LEU A 703 -33.48 -24.34 23.96
N GLN A 704 -32.91 -25.18 23.07
CA GLN A 704 -33.30 -25.19 21.67
C GLN A 704 -34.76 -25.59 21.48
N LYS A 705 -35.22 -26.64 22.18
CA LYS A 705 -36.62 -27.07 22.13
C LYS A 705 -37.56 -25.94 22.54
N LEU A 706 -37.27 -25.26 23.65
CA LEU A 706 -38.07 -24.12 24.11
C LEU A 706 -38.04 -22.96 23.11
N TRP A 707 -36.90 -22.69 22.47
CA TRP A 707 -36.81 -21.68 21.41
C TRP A 707 -37.71 -22.00 20.22
N ASP A 708 -37.71 -23.25 19.77
CA ASP A 708 -38.48 -23.71 18.61
C ASP A 708 -39.99 -23.73 18.88
N GLU A 709 -40.40 -23.85 20.15
CA GLU A 709 -41.79 -23.77 20.61
C GLU A 709 -42.31 -22.32 20.71
N LEU A 710 -41.43 -21.30 20.72
CA LEU A 710 -41.85 -19.90 20.73
C LEU A 710 -42.53 -19.51 19.41
N PRO A 711 -43.58 -18.66 19.44
CA PRO A 711 -44.22 -18.20 18.22
C PRO A 711 -43.22 -17.45 17.33
N LYS A 712 -43.16 -17.85 16.05
CA LYS A 712 -42.40 -17.10 15.04
C LYS A 712 -43.26 -15.92 14.60
N ASN A 713 -42.80 -14.70 14.87
CA ASN A 713 -43.41 -13.52 14.28
C ASN A 713 -43.12 -13.57 12.76
N CYS A 714 -44.16 -13.78 11.95
CA CYS A 714 -44.09 -13.69 10.49
C CYS A 714 -44.04 -12.24 10.03
#